data_AF-A0A317T2D0-F1
#
_entry.id   AF-A0A317T2D0-F1
#
_cell.length_a   1.000
_cell.length_b   1.000
_cell.length_c   1.000
_cell.angle_alpha   90.00
_cell.angle_beta   90.00
_cell.angle_gamma   90.00
#
_symmetry.space_group_name_H-M   'P 1'
#
loop_
_entity.id
_entity.type
_entity.pdbx_description
1 polymer ?
#
loop_
_entity_poly.entity_id
_entity_poly.type
_entity_poly.pdbx_seq_one_letter_code
_entity_poly.pdbx_strand_id
1 'polypeptide(L)'
;MLSPSTSTLERCACFLSSSLRLRSLPHSPVSRLREAYVNILFVDFRLALDRDVEGRIWSKHHKIIDRYRVVLSQFQEIHGRKRPVELRKLQNSFINFIKQATRFYRSLIQRLISHFGLAELEWVIRKFNLSLDFPTTKPPIYEAEIKQLAISSCHRTLVFLGDLSRYREVSQNPKNWGPATGYYTLAKKLVPAFGSPHNQLAVIALNEGSNLSYTYHLYRALSVSEPFPEAGDNLGVGFRKVLKTFKVGNLTASFSRKEEQAIHELVALFVRLHAKCFTNTEFSDYEGLESEMLTQLALDLKERTMSNGMLTKFVLINIAAQSYATNISPKVNFSHSHPYFLRLNVATFTTLHQVFQPELERLFDDKPKNEIEPISAVGRRMLPALRLYSTWLRINHPTLTGQLADTSLSVLIRQLWQTYANTLSLLGATFPIDHLPKFSYLLEEDDDTIGFLPFSQANGSTTCNWGDESKEKSHPNDEMLARIRSLLEDGRSLCLDESTPISISNTTILYKEDGIPSSTPSTGTSSFYRSPAHPSTSTSLYDRIGTTVPVSVGNEFSRSMGIHKPSESVLAQGGDSIVGSVAGSETTMNKMVDLLVGPRDAIRCEEEEILFEGKRKGRKKGKLYLGNRDPGARERSNLAGVLLEGSLHSGGPRIPGAGPYHDPST
;
A
#
# COMPACT_ATOMS: atom_id res chain seq x y z
N MET A 1 6.77 -47.37 13.41
CA MET A 1 7.94 -47.48 12.50
C MET A 1 7.43 -47.55 11.06
N LEU A 2 7.71 -46.53 10.25
CA LEU A 2 7.88 -46.57 8.78
C LEU A 2 8.14 -45.12 8.35
N SER A 3 9.42 -44.79 8.23
CA SER A 3 9.92 -43.50 7.76
C SER A 3 9.62 -43.31 6.25
N PRO A 4 9.08 -42.17 5.80
CA PRO A 4 9.07 -41.85 4.38
C PRO A 4 10.50 -41.49 3.96
N SER A 5 11.09 -42.33 3.11
CA SER A 5 12.48 -42.20 2.68
C SER A 5 12.76 -40.84 2.02
N THR A 6 13.88 -40.25 2.41
CA THR A 6 14.58 -39.09 1.81
C THR A 6 14.76 -39.15 0.29
N SER A 7 14.51 -40.31 -0.34
CA SER A 7 14.69 -40.54 -1.78
C SER A 7 13.70 -39.81 -2.69
N THR A 8 12.49 -39.46 -2.24
CA THR A 8 11.46 -38.86 -3.11
C THR A 8 11.70 -37.36 -3.35
N LEU A 9 12.20 -36.64 -2.34
CA LEU A 9 12.56 -35.22 -2.44
C LEU A 9 13.86 -35.00 -3.25
N GLU A 10 14.84 -35.90 -3.08
CA GLU A 10 16.09 -35.86 -3.85
C GLU A 10 15.87 -36.23 -5.32
N ARG A 11 14.98 -37.19 -5.63
CA ARG A 11 14.60 -37.50 -7.02
C ARG A 11 13.91 -36.34 -7.73
N CYS A 12 13.06 -35.58 -7.03
CA CYS A 12 12.46 -34.36 -7.57
C CYS A 12 13.48 -33.23 -7.80
N ALA A 13 14.47 -33.09 -6.91
CA ALA A 13 15.55 -32.11 -7.08
C ALA A 13 16.50 -32.45 -8.25
N CYS A 14 16.82 -33.74 -8.42
CA CYS A 14 17.68 -34.23 -9.50
C CYS A 14 17.00 -34.09 -10.88
N PHE A 15 15.68 -34.35 -10.95
CA PHE A 15 14.87 -34.17 -12.16
C PHE A 15 14.78 -32.70 -12.61
N LEU A 16 14.78 -31.75 -11.66
CA LEU A 16 14.78 -30.31 -11.95
C LEU A 16 16.14 -29.78 -12.44
N SER A 17 17.25 -30.45 -12.08
CA SER A 17 18.60 -30.06 -12.51
C SER A 17 18.98 -30.57 -13.90
N SER A 18 18.38 -31.69 -14.33
CA SER A 18 18.78 -32.43 -15.54
C SER A 18 17.86 -32.22 -16.76
N SER A 19 16.70 -31.56 -16.59
CA SER A 19 15.71 -31.34 -17.65
C SER A 19 15.80 -29.96 -18.33
N LEU A 20 17.02 -29.46 -18.54
CA LEU A 20 17.32 -28.26 -19.34
C LEU A 20 17.22 -28.49 -20.86
N ARG A 21 16.22 -29.24 -21.29
CA ARG A 21 15.69 -29.22 -22.66
C ARG A 21 14.19 -29.01 -22.54
N LEU A 22 13.75 -27.79 -22.81
CA LEU A 22 12.34 -27.43 -23.01
C LEU A 22 11.81 -28.21 -24.21
N ARG A 23 11.48 -29.48 -24.00
CA ARG A 23 10.63 -30.30 -24.87
C ARG A 23 9.26 -30.33 -24.22
N SER A 24 8.24 -30.16 -25.06
CA SER A 24 6.82 -30.27 -24.74
C SER A 24 6.54 -31.35 -23.70
N LEU A 25 6.08 -30.94 -22.51
CA LEU A 25 5.64 -31.83 -21.46
C LEU A 25 4.11 -31.72 -21.34
N PRO A 26 3.35 -32.81 -21.57
CA PRO A 26 1.91 -32.81 -21.32
C PRO A 26 1.69 -32.66 -19.81
N HIS A 27 0.82 -31.73 -19.38
CA HIS A 27 0.69 -31.27 -17.98
C HIS A 27 2.05 -31.01 -17.30
N SER A 28 2.57 -29.79 -17.46
CA SER A 28 3.93 -29.39 -17.04
C SER A 28 4.34 -29.91 -15.64
N PRO A 29 5.63 -30.22 -15.38
CA PRO A 29 6.15 -30.56 -14.05
C PRO A 29 5.74 -29.58 -12.95
N VAL A 30 5.51 -28.31 -13.31
CA VAL A 30 5.01 -27.27 -12.43
C VAL A 30 3.56 -27.54 -12.00
N SER A 31 2.70 -28.08 -12.87
CA SER A 31 1.33 -28.50 -12.50
C SER A 31 1.35 -29.63 -11.48
N ARG A 32 2.11 -30.69 -11.74
CA ARG A 32 2.26 -31.81 -10.79
C ARG A 32 2.84 -31.37 -9.46
N LEU A 33 3.79 -30.42 -9.48
CA LEU A 33 4.33 -29.81 -8.28
C LEU A 33 3.24 -29.06 -7.51
N ARG A 34 2.46 -28.20 -8.18
CA ARG A 34 1.34 -27.47 -7.57
C ARG A 34 0.33 -28.41 -6.91
N GLU A 35 -0.08 -29.45 -7.61
CA GLU A 35 -1.01 -30.46 -7.10
C GLU A 35 -0.45 -31.20 -5.87
N ALA A 36 0.81 -31.63 -5.92
CA ALA A 36 1.45 -32.31 -4.80
C ALA A 36 1.52 -31.42 -3.54
N TYR A 37 1.87 -30.14 -3.70
CA TYR A 37 1.95 -29.19 -2.57
C TYR A 37 0.58 -28.90 -1.98
N VAL A 38 -0.44 -28.70 -2.83
CA VAL A 38 -1.82 -28.53 -2.36
C VAL A 38 -2.29 -29.79 -1.62
N ASN A 39 -2.02 -30.98 -2.14
CA ASN A 39 -2.40 -32.22 -1.46
C ASN A 39 -1.73 -32.34 -0.08
N ILE A 40 -0.44 -32.01 0.03
CA ILE A 40 0.26 -32.00 1.33
C ILE A 40 -0.38 -30.99 2.29
N LEU A 41 -0.68 -29.78 1.81
CA LEU A 41 -1.25 -28.70 2.62
C LEU A 41 -2.57 -29.09 3.29
N PHE A 42 -3.41 -29.86 2.61
CA PHE A 42 -4.74 -30.25 3.11
C PHE A 42 -4.77 -31.64 3.80
N VAL A 43 -3.64 -32.36 3.88
CA VAL A 43 -3.55 -33.62 4.66
C VAL A 43 -3.35 -33.33 6.15
N ASP A 44 -2.35 -32.50 6.46
CA ASP A 44 -2.09 -32.01 7.82
C ASP A 44 -1.63 -30.56 7.73
N PHE A 45 -2.57 -29.66 8.00
CA PHE A 45 -2.36 -28.23 7.81
C PHE A 45 -1.32 -27.66 8.78
N ARG A 46 -1.31 -28.11 10.05
CA ARG A 46 -0.32 -27.66 11.05
C ARG A 46 1.08 -28.08 10.60
N LEU A 47 1.26 -29.37 10.28
CA LEU A 47 2.56 -29.87 9.82
C LEU A 47 3.02 -29.19 8.52
N ALA A 48 2.10 -28.91 7.59
CA ALA A 48 2.44 -28.22 6.34
C ALA A 48 2.95 -26.79 6.59
N LEU A 49 2.37 -26.07 7.56
CA LEU A 49 2.83 -24.74 7.97
C LEU A 49 4.18 -24.79 8.69
N ASP A 50 4.36 -25.76 9.60
CA ASP A 50 5.64 -25.97 10.31
C ASP A 50 6.79 -26.29 9.35
N ARG A 51 6.48 -26.96 8.23
CA ARG A 51 7.47 -27.28 7.18
C ARG A 51 7.59 -26.20 6.11
N ASP A 52 6.87 -25.08 6.24
CA ASP A 52 6.79 -23.98 5.29
C ASP A 52 6.51 -24.46 3.84
N VAL A 53 5.53 -25.34 3.68
CA VAL A 53 5.15 -25.90 2.37
C VAL A 53 4.78 -24.78 1.39
N GLU A 54 4.05 -23.76 1.86
CA GLU A 54 3.67 -22.59 1.07
C GLU A 54 4.87 -21.75 0.63
N GLY A 55 5.80 -21.45 1.54
CA GLY A 55 7.02 -20.72 1.20
C GLY A 55 7.92 -21.49 0.24
N ARG A 56 7.96 -22.83 0.35
CA ARG A 56 8.70 -23.69 -0.57
C ARG A 56 8.13 -23.66 -1.99
N ILE A 57 6.81 -23.77 -2.19
CA ILE A 57 6.22 -23.65 -3.54
C ILE A 57 6.39 -22.24 -4.09
N TRP A 58 6.21 -21.21 -3.26
CA TRP A 58 6.49 -19.83 -3.65
C TRP A 58 7.92 -19.66 -4.12
N SER A 59 8.90 -20.18 -3.38
CA SER A 59 10.32 -20.13 -3.76
C SER A 59 10.58 -20.78 -5.12
N LYS A 60 9.90 -21.89 -5.45
CA LYS A 60 10.02 -22.51 -6.78
C LYS A 60 9.41 -21.64 -7.88
N HIS A 61 8.22 -21.06 -7.65
CA HIS A 61 7.62 -20.12 -8.59
C HIS A 61 8.50 -18.87 -8.78
N HIS A 62 9.01 -18.29 -7.69
CA HIS A 62 9.89 -17.13 -7.70
C HIS A 62 11.17 -17.38 -8.49
N LYS A 63 11.82 -18.54 -8.31
CA LYS A 63 13.02 -18.91 -9.10
C LYS A 63 12.76 -18.95 -10.61
N ILE A 64 11.57 -19.39 -11.02
CA ILE A 64 11.17 -19.39 -12.43
C ILE A 64 10.98 -17.94 -12.91
N ILE A 65 10.33 -17.09 -12.12
CA ILE A 65 10.14 -15.66 -12.40
C ILE A 65 11.48 -14.95 -12.56
N ASP A 66 12.40 -15.12 -11.62
CA ASP A 66 13.75 -14.54 -11.67
C ASP A 66 14.48 -14.98 -12.94
N ARG A 67 14.36 -16.26 -13.31
CA ARG A 67 14.98 -16.76 -14.53
C ARG A 67 14.40 -16.07 -15.78
N TYR A 68 13.08 -15.90 -15.86
CA TYR A 68 12.46 -15.13 -16.95
C TYR A 68 12.95 -13.68 -16.96
N ARG A 69 13.00 -13.00 -15.81
CA ARG A 69 13.47 -11.61 -15.70
C ARG A 69 14.90 -11.46 -16.21
N VAL A 70 15.82 -12.32 -15.78
CA VAL A 70 17.22 -12.32 -16.22
C VAL A 70 17.32 -12.54 -17.74
N VAL A 71 16.59 -13.54 -18.27
CA VAL A 71 16.64 -13.85 -19.71
C VAL A 71 16.03 -12.72 -20.54
N LEU A 72 14.95 -12.09 -20.08
CA LEU A 72 14.34 -10.91 -20.73
C LEU A 72 15.30 -9.72 -20.77
N SER A 73 15.97 -9.41 -19.65
CA SER A 73 16.98 -8.33 -19.61
C SER A 73 18.13 -8.60 -20.56
N GLN A 74 18.72 -9.79 -20.50
CA GLN A 74 19.83 -10.19 -21.37
C GLN A 74 19.44 -10.17 -22.85
N PHE A 75 18.22 -10.62 -23.19
CA PHE A 75 17.73 -10.58 -24.56
C PHE A 75 17.62 -9.14 -25.07
N GLN A 76 17.08 -8.24 -24.26
CA GLN A 76 16.97 -6.81 -24.58
C GLN A 76 18.34 -6.15 -24.74
N GLU A 77 19.30 -6.46 -23.86
CA GLU A 77 20.67 -5.94 -23.94
C GLU A 77 21.41 -6.42 -25.20
N ILE A 78 21.33 -7.70 -25.55
CA ILE A 78 22.08 -8.29 -26.66
C ILE A 78 21.46 -7.94 -28.02
N HIS A 79 20.13 -8.03 -28.13
CA HIS A 79 19.43 -7.93 -29.41
C HIS A 79 18.72 -6.59 -29.62
N GLY A 80 18.46 -5.81 -28.56
CA GLY A 80 17.72 -4.55 -28.64
C GLY A 80 16.40 -4.72 -29.40
N ARG A 81 16.15 -3.83 -30.37
CA ARG A 81 14.97 -3.88 -31.26
C ARG A 81 15.13 -4.80 -32.48
N LYS A 82 16.24 -5.54 -32.61
CA LYS A 82 16.55 -6.33 -33.82
C LYS A 82 15.75 -7.64 -33.94
N ARG A 83 15.19 -8.14 -32.83
CA ARG A 83 14.43 -9.40 -32.77
C ARG A 83 13.11 -9.24 -32.01
N PRO A 84 12.17 -8.45 -32.56
CA PRO A 84 10.93 -8.09 -31.86
C PRO A 84 9.98 -9.28 -31.69
N VAL A 85 10.00 -10.26 -32.60
CA VAL A 85 9.09 -11.41 -32.56
C VAL A 85 9.49 -12.38 -31.45
N GLU A 86 10.78 -12.69 -31.34
CA GLU A 86 11.30 -13.58 -30.30
C GLU A 86 11.18 -12.94 -28.91
N LEU A 87 11.41 -11.62 -28.80
CA LEU A 87 11.15 -10.88 -27.56
C LEU A 87 9.68 -11.01 -27.16
N ARG A 88 8.75 -10.81 -28.10
CA ARG A 88 7.31 -10.93 -27.83
C ARG A 88 6.93 -12.36 -27.43
N LYS A 89 7.48 -13.39 -28.08
CA LYS A 89 7.25 -14.80 -27.70
C LYS A 89 7.73 -15.07 -26.27
N LEU A 90 8.93 -14.58 -25.91
CA LEU A 90 9.47 -14.73 -24.56
C LEU A 90 8.63 -13.98 -23.52
N GLN A 91 8.22 -12.75 -23.81
CA GLN A 91 7.31 -11.96 -22.96
C GLN A 91 5.96 -12.67 -22.78
N ASN A 92 5.37 -13.19 -23.86
CA ASN A 92 4.11 -13.93 -23.80
C ASN A 92 4.24 -15.21 -22.97
N SER A 93 5.34 -15.93 -23.09
CA SER A 93 5.63 -17.11 -22.26
C SER A 93 5.72 -16.75 -20.78
N PHE A 94 6.43 -15.67 -20.44
CA PHE A 94 6.52 -15.17 -19.07
C PHE A 94 5.14 -14.75 -18.53
N ILE A 95 4.38 -13.98 -19.29
CA ILE A 95 3.02 -13.55 -18.91
C ILE A 95 2.10 -14.76 -18.72
N ASN A 96 2.16 -15.76 -19.60
CA ASN A 96 1.37 -16.98 -19.48
C ASN A 96 1.71 -17.74 -18.18
N PHE A 97 3.00 -17.85 -17.84
CA PHE A 97 3.42 -18.44 -16.57
C PHE A 97 2.83 -17.68 -15.36
N ILE A 98 2.92 -16.34 -15.36
CA ILE A 98 2.32 -15.50 -14.31
C ILE A 98 0.81 -15.74 -14.22
N LYS A 99 0.08 -15.73 -15.34
CA LYS A 99 -1.37 -15.99 -15.37
C LYS A 99 -1.72 -17.35 -14.76
N GLN A 100 -0.97 -18.39 -15.08
CA GLN A 100 -1.19 -19.73 -14.51
C GLN A 100 -0.89 -19.77 -13.01
N ALA A 101 0.18 -19.10 -12.54
CA ALA A 101 0.48 -18.98 -11.12
C ALA A 101 -0.61 -18.18 -10.38
N THR A 102 -1.12 -17.09 -10.96
CA THR A 102 -2.21 -16.30 -10.41
C THR A 102 -3.49 -17.13 -10.28
N ARG A 103 -3.86 -17.92 -11.30
CA ARG A 103 -5.00 -18.85 -11.23
C ARG A 103 -4.81 -19.86 -10.10
N PHE A 104 -3.63 -20.45 -9.98
CA PHE A 104 -3.30 -21.39 -8.91
C PHE A 104 -3.52 -20.80 -7.51
N TYR A 105 -2.95 -19.62 -7.21
CA TYR A 105 -3.08 -19.02 -5.88
C TYR A 105 -4.49 -18.48 -5.59
N ARG A 106 -5.22 -18.00 -6.60
CA ARG A 106 -6.66 -17.69 -6.46
C ARG A 106 -7.47 -18.92 -6.07
N SER A 107 -7.24 -20.04 -6.75
CA SER A 107 -7.89 -21.32 -6.41
C SER A 107 -7.47 -21.85 -5.05
N LEU A 108 -6.23 -21.58 -4.60
CA LEU A 108 -5.80 -21.91 -3.25
C LEU A 108 -6.62 -21.14 -2.20
N ILE A 109 -6.81 -19.82 -2.37
CA ILE A 109 -7.66 -19.02 -1.46
C ILE A 109 -9.09 -19.56 -1.43
N GLN A 110 -9.69 -19.84 -2.59
CA GLN A 110 -11.04 -20.42 -2.66
C GLN A 110 -11.13 -21.73 -1.88
N ARG A 111 -10.13 -22.61 -2.05
CA ARG A 111 -10.09 -23.91 -1.37
C ARG A 111 -9.84 -23.76 0.14
N LEU A 112 -8.99 -22.85 0.58
CA LEU A 112 -8.77 -22.56 2.00
C LEU A 112 -10.07 -22.08 2.66
N ILE A 113 -10.74 -21.09 2.06
CA ILE A 113 -11.99 -20.52 2.59
C ILE A 113 -13.09 -21.57 2.66
N SER A 114 -13.28 -22.34 1.58
CA SER A 114 -14.30 -23.38 1.51
C SER A 114 -14.01 -24.54 2.46
N HIS A 115 -12.77 -25.06 2.47
CA HIS A 115 -12.39 -26.23 3.25
C HIS A 115 -12.47 -25.98 4.76
N PHE A 116 -11.98 -24.82 5.23
CA PHE A 116 -11.96 -24.48 6.67
C PHE A 116 -13.22 -23.75 7.15
N GLY A 117 -14.20 -23.51 6.26
CA GLY A 117 -15.46 -22.85 6.60
C GLY A 117 -15.26 -21.42 7.13
N LEU A 118 -14.51 -20.61 6.37
CA LEU A 118 -14.16 -19.22 6.70
C LEU A 118 -15.15 -18.23 6.06
N ALA A 119 -16.41 -18.30 6.47
CA ALA A 119 -17.48 -17.46 5.91
C ALA A 119 -17.17 -15.96 6.03
N GLU A 120 -16.44 -15.56 7.06
CA GLU A 120 -15.98 -14.21 7.33
C GLU A 120 -14.99 -13.65 6.28
N LEU A 121 -14.45 -14.48 5.38
CA LEU A 121 -13.63 -14.06 4.25
C LEU A 121 -14.38 -14.01 2.91
N GLU A 122 -15.70 -14.16 2.90
CA GLU A 122 -16.48 -14.11 1.66
C GLU A 122 -16.30 -12.77 0.91
N TRP A 123 -16.08 -11.67 1.63
CA TRP A 123 -15.77 -10.36 1.05
C TRP A 123 -14.50 -10.37 0.18
N VAL A 124 -13.47 -11.16 0.53
CA VAL A 124 -12.25 -11.32 -0.27
C VAL A 124 -12.58 -11.93 -1.63
N ILE A 125 -13.49 -12.89 -1.64
CA ILE A 125 -13.91 -13.62 -2.84
C ILE A 125 -14.76 -12.73 -3.72
N ARG A 126 -15.74 -12.01 -3.13
CA ARG A 126 -16.59 -11.04 -3.83
C ARG A 126 -15.74 -9.95 -4.49
N LYS A 127 -14.72 -9.41 -3.80
CA LYS A 127 -13.81 -8.41 -4.37
C LYS A 127 -12.98 -8.90 -5.56
N PHE A 128 -12.91 -10.21 -5.80
CA PHE A 128 -12.20 -10.77 -6.94
C PHE A 128 -13.11 -11.46 -7.97
N ASN A 129 -14.44 -11.35 -7.83
CA ASN A 129 -15.40 -12.11 -8.65
C ASN A 129 -15.07 -13.62 -8.71
N LEU A 130 -14.49 -14.15 -7.64
CA LEU A 130 -14.16 -15.57 -7.56
C LEU A 130 -15.45 -16.35 -7.33
N SER A 131 -15.74 -17.37 -8.13
CA SER A 131 -16.88 -18.26 -7.87
C SER A 131 -16.55 -19.17 -6.68
N LEU A 132 -17.43 -19.24 -5.69
CA LEU A 132 -17.37 -20.26 -4.66
C LEU A 132 -18.24 -21.44 -5.07
N ASP A 133 -17.61 -22.55 -5.39
CA ASP A 133 -18.31 -23.83 -5.38
C ASP A 133 -18.29 -24.31 -3.92
N PHE A 134 -19.31 -23.93 -3.16
CA PHE A 134 -19.50 -24.52 -1.83
C PHE A 134 -19.89 -25.99 -2.01
N PRO A 135 -19.19 -26.95 -1.39
CA PRO A 135 -19.69 -28.30 -1.29
C PRO A 135 -21.11 -28.27 -0.69
N THR A 136 -22.02 -29.07 -1.24
CA THR A 136 -23.38 -29.25 -0.69
C THR A 136 -23.38 -29.84 0.72
N THR A 137 -22.23 -30.36 1.19
CA THR A 137 -22.00 -30.83 2.55
C THR A 137 -21.45 -29.71 3.43
N LYS A 138 -22.00 -29.54 4.64
CA LYS A 138 -21.47 -28.57 5.62
C LYS A 138 -19.96 -28.83 5.85
N PRO A 139 -19.11 -27.78 5.86
CA PRO A 139 -17.68 -27.95 6.08
C PRO A 139 -17.41 -28.58 7.46
N PRO A 140 -16.30 -29.31 7.63
CA PRO A 140 -15.89 -29.80 8.94
C PRO A 140 -15.76 -28.64 9.93
N ILE A 141 -16.13 -28.87 11.19
CA ILE A 141 -15.95 -27.87 12.24
C ILE A 141 -14.48 -27.92 12.68
N TYR A 142 -13.74 -26.86 12.37
CA TYR A 142 -12.36 -26.68 12.81
C TYR A 142 -12.26 -25.81 14.06
N GLU A 143 -11.26 -26.09 14.89
CA GLU A 143 -10.86 -25.23 16.01
C GLU A 143 -10.50 -23.81 15.55
N ALA A 144 -10.74 -22.82 16.42
CA ALA A 144 -10.47 -21.41 16.12
C ALA A 144 -8.99 -21.17 15.73
N GLU A 145 -8.06 -21.88 16.36
CA GLU A 145 -6.63 -21.80 16.04
C GLU A 145 -6.34 -22.22 14.60
N ILE A 146 -6.89 -23.35 14.14
CA ILE A 146 -6.72 -23.81 12.75
C ILE A 146 -7.31 -22.81 11.76
N LYS A 147 -8.48 -22.24 12.07
CA LYS A 147 -9.07 -21.19 11.25
C LYS A 147 -8.16 -19.96 11.15
N GLN A 148 -7.57 -19.53 12.26
CA GLN A 148 -6.64 -18.40 12.28
C GLN A 148 -5.38 -18.67 11.45
N LEU A 149 -4.86 -19.89 11.50
CA LEU A 149 -3.74 -20.32 10.64
C LEU A 149 -4.14 -20.29 9.15
N ALA A 150 -5.36 -20.72 8.82
CA ALA A 150 -5.87 -20.69 7.45
C ALA A 150 -6.05 -19.26 6.94
N ILE A 151 -6.51 -18.34 7.80
CA ILE A 151 -6.58 -16.90 7.50
C ILE A 151 -5.19 -16.32 7.24
N SER A 152 -4.19 -16.72 8.03
CA SER A 152 -2.79 -16.32 7.83
C SER A 152 -2.23 -16.83 6.50
N SER A 153 -2.58 -18.05 6.10
CA SER A 153 -2.25 -18.62 4.78
C SER A 153 -2.95 -17.87 3.63
N CYS A 154 -4.22 -17.48 3.79
CA CYS A 154 -4.93 -16.61 2.84
C CYS A 154 -4.21 -15.25 2.69
N HIS A 155 -3.82 -14.62 3.80
CA HIS A 155 -3.04 -13.38 3.80
C HIS A 155 -1.73 -13.52 3.01
N ARG A 156 -0.94 -14.55 3.32
CA ARG A 156 0.32 -14.83 2.62
C ARG A 156 0.11 -15.05 1.13
N THR A 157 -0.97 -15.75 0.76
CA THR A 157 -1.34 -16.00 -0.63
C THR A 157 -1.74 -14.72 -1.37
N LEU A 158 -2.43 -13.78 -0.70
CA LEU A 158 -2.72 -12.45 -1.26
C LEU A 158 -1.43 -11.66 -1.53
N VAL A 159 -0.45 -11.73 -0.64
CA VAL A 159 0.88 -11.11 -0.87
C VAL A 159 1.55 -11.72 -2.12
N PHE A 160 1.54 -13.05 -2.27
CA PHE A 160 2.08 -13.71 -3.46
C PHE A 160 1.37 -13.29 -4.75
N LEU A 161 0.05 -13.10 -4.71
CA LEU A 161 -0.73 -12.61 -5.85
C LEU A 161 -0.39 -11.16 -6.21
N GLY A 162 -0.14 -10.31 -5.20
CA GLY A 162 0.39 -8.96 -5.38
C GLY A 162 1.77 -8.97 -6.03
N ASP A 163 2.67 -9.84 -5.58
CA ASP A 163 4.01 -10.00 -6.14
C ASP A 163 3.96 -10.46 -7.60
N LEU A 164 3.13 -11.45 -7.92
CA LEU A 164 2.91 -11.91 -9.30
C LEU A 164 2.44 -10.78 -10.21
N SER A 165 1.50 -9.97 -9.73
CA SER A 165 1.00 -8.80 -10.45
C SER A 165 2.11 -7.77 -10.66
N ARG A 166 2.92 -7.51 -9.63
CA ARG A 166 4.08 -6.60 -9.70
C ARG A 166 5.12 -7.09 -10.73
N TYR A 167 5.46 -8.37 -10.71
CA TYR A 167 6.46 -8.94 -11.62
C TYR A 167 6.02 -8.93 -13.09
N ARG A 168 4.72 -9.03 -13.35
CA ARG A 168 4.16 -8.89 -14.71
C ARG A 168 4.50 -7.52 -15.32
N GLU A 169 4.39 -6.46 -14.52
CA GLU A 169 4.56 -5.08 -14.98
C GLU A 169 6.00 -4.73 -15.38
N VAL A 170 7.01 -5.50 -14.93
CA VAL A 170 8.42 -5.29 -15.32
C VAL A 170 8.61 -5.32 -16.85
N SER A 171 7.75 -6.04 -17.56
CA SER A 171 7.80 -6.18 -19.03
C SER A 171 6.84 -5.27 -19.79
N GLN A 172 6.00 -4.50 -19.10
CA GLN A 172 4.93 -3.69 -19.68
C GLN A 172 5.28 -2.20 -19.65
N ASN A 173 4.83 -1.45 -20.66
CA ASN A 173 4.90 0.00 -20.69
C ASN A 173 3.64 0.55 -21.40
N PRO A 174 2.82 1.39 -20.76
CA PRO A 174 2.93 1.86 -19.38
C PRO A 174 2.71 0.73 -18.35
N LYS A 175 3.31 0.86 -17.17
CA LYS A 175 3.11 -0.08 -16.06
C LYS A 175 1.73 0.14 -15.45
N ASN A 176 1.03 -0.94 -15.11
CA ASN A 176 -0.25 -0.92 -14.40
C ASN A 176 -0.11 -1.59 -13.03
N TRP A 177 0.11 -0.80 -11.99
CA TRP A 177 0.24 -1.31 -10.61
C TRP A 177 -1.09 -1.64 -9.93
N GLY A 178 -2.24 -1.25 -10.52
CA GLY A 178 -3.57 -1.39 -9.92
C GLY A 178 -3.87 -2.78 -9.36
N PRO A 179 -3.64 -3.87 -10.12
CA PRO A 179 -3.84 -5.23 -9.61
C PRO A 179 -2.96 -5.58 -8.41
N ALA A 180 -1.68 -5.20 -8.43
CA ALA A 180 -0.76 -5.46 -7.32
C ALA A 180 -1.18 -4.68 -6.06
N THR A 181 -1.50 -3.39 -6.22
CA THR A 181 -2.03 -2.54 -5.14
C THR A 181 -3.31 -3.12 -4.54
N GLY A 182 -4.22 -3.63 -5.37
CA GLY A 182 -5.44 -4.28 -4.91
C GLY A 182 -5.17 -5.48 -4.00
N TYR A 183 -4.27 -6.38 -4.42
CA TYR A 183 -3.88 -7.54 -3.61
C TYR A 183 -3.25 -7.17 -2.28
N TYR A 184 -2.30 -6.24 -2.26
CA TYR A 184 -1.68 -5.80 -1.01
C TYR A 184 -2.66 -5.05 -0.11
N THR A 185 -3.61 -4.32 -0.68
CA THR A 185 -4.67 -3.64 0.09
C THR A 185 -5.56 -4.65 0.81
N LEU A 186 -5.92 -5.75 0.15
CA LEU A 186 -6.68 -6.82 0.80
C LEU A 186 -5.84 -7.58 1.83
N ALA A 187 -4.56 -7.80 1.55
CA ALA A 187 -3.65 -8.42 2.51
C ALA A 187 -3.55 -7.58 3.79
N LYS A 188 -3.29 -6.27 3.69
CA LYS A 188 -3.24 -5.39 4.89
C LYS A 188 -4.58 -5.35 5.64
N LYS A 189 -5.71 -5.41 4.93
CA LYS A 189 -7.03 -5.42 5.58
C LYS A 189 -7.34 -6.75 6.24
N LEU A 190 -6.90 -7.85 5.64
CA LEU A 190 -7.14 -9.19 6.17
C LEU A 190 -6.35 -9.41 7.45
N VAL A 191 -5.05 -9.09 7.46
CA VAL A 191 -4.23 -9.23 8.67
C VAL A 191 -3.37 -7.96 8.86
N PRO A 192 -3.91 -6.92 9.50
CA PRO A 192 -3.25 -5.62 9.64
C PRO A 192 -2.05 -5.63 10.59
N ALA A 193 -1.88 -6.72 11.35
CA ALA A 193 -0.71 -6.95 12.21
C ALA A 193 0.61 -7.03 11.43
N PHE A 194 0.59 -7.42 10.14
CA PHE A 194 1.80 -7.64 9.34
C PHE A 194 2.22 -6.41 8.53
N GLY A 195 3.50 -6.03 8.65
CA GLY A 195 4.06 -4.90 7.90
C GLY A 195 4.38 -5.21 6.43
N SER A 196 4.39 -6.50 6.04
CA SER A 196 4.84 -6.91 4.70
C SER A 196 4.01 -6.33 3.54
N PRO A 197 2.65 -6.23 3.60
CA PRO A 197 1.89 -5.62 2.50
C PRO A 197 2.22 -4.13 2.35
N HIS A 198 2.41 -3.41 3.47
CA HIS A 198 2.83 -2.02 3.46
C HIS A 198 4.22 -1.87 2.82
N ASN A 199 5.20 -2.72 3.15
CA ASN A 199 6.49 -2.69 2.48
C ASN A 199 6.37 -2.89 0.96
N GLN A 200 5.53 -3.82 0.49
CA GLN A 200 5.34 -4.01 -0.96
C GLN A 200 4.66 -2.82 -1.64
N LEU A 201 3.72 -2.15 -0.95
CA LEU A 201 3.13 -0.90 -1.42
C LEU A 201 4.17 0.24 -1.48
N ALA A 202 5.14 0.27 -0.57
CA ALA A 202 6.28 1.21 -0.66
C ALA A 202 7.11 0.95 -1.92
N VAL A 203 7.37 -0.32 -2.26
CA VAL A 203 8.10 -0.66 -3.51
C VAL A 203 7.36 -0.16 -4.75
N ILE A 204 6.02 -0.26 -4.77
CA ILE A 204 5.19 0.31 -5.85
C ILE A 204 5.33 1.84 -5.85
N ALA A 205 5.14 2.49 -4.70
CA ALA A 205 5.24 3.95 -4.59
C ALA A 205 6.59 4.49 -5.09
N LEU A 206 7.68 3.78 -4.81
CA LEU A 206 9.00 4.13 -5.33
C LEU A 206 9.07 4.04 -6.86
N ASN A 207 8.52 2.98 -7.44
CA ASN A 207 8.45 2.82 -8.90
C ASN A 207 7.56 3.88 -9.56
N GLU A 208 6.57 4.40 -8.84
CA GLU A 208 5.71 5.51 -9.26
C GLU A 208 6.33 6.89 -8.97
N GLY A 209 7.55 6.96 -8.41
CA GLY A 209 8.20 8.23 -8.06
C GLY A 209 7.51 9.00 -6.92
N SER A 210 6.70 8.34 -6.09
CA SER A 210 5.95 8.95 -4.98
C SER A 210 6.74 8.88 -3.68
N ASN A 211 7.37 9.99 -3.30
CA ASN A 211 8.17 10.06 -2.09
C ASN A 211 7.29 10.06 -0.83
N LEU A 212 6.10 10.70 -0.89
CA LEU A 212 5.17 10.73 0.23
C LEU A 212 4.60 9.33 0.50
N SER A 213 4.10 8.64 -0.52
CA SER A 213 3.51 7.30 -0.32
C SER A 213 4.58 6.25 0.01
N TYR A 214 5.80 6.39 -0.52
CA TYR A 214 6.94 5.55 -0.12
C TYR A 214 7.23 5.69 1.39
N THR A 215 7.35 6.94 1.85
CA THR A 215 7.61 7.26 3.27
C THR A 215 6.46 6.77 4.17
N TYR A 216 5.21 7.05 3.79
CA TYR A 216 4.01 6.59 4.49
C TYR A 216 4.00 5.08 4.65
N HIS A 217 4.18 4.32 3.57
CA HIS A 217 4.09 2.88 3.63
C HIS A 217 5.24 2.22 4.41
N LEU A 218 6.46 2.77 4.36
CA LEU A 218 7.55 2.26 5.20
C LEU A 218 7.32 2.50 6.68
N TYR A 219 6.87 3.69 7.08
CA TYR A 219 6.50 3.95 8.47
C TYR A 219 5.33 3.06 8.91
N ARG A 220 4.30 2.87 8.07
CA ARG A 220 3.21 1.92 8.35
C ARG A 220 3.71 0.49 8.52
N ALA A 221 4.71 0.06 7.75
CA ALA A 221 5.31 -1.27 7.90
C ALA A 221 6.12 -1.44 9.20
N LEU A 222 6.52 -0.33 9.85
CA LEU A 222 7.23 -0.31 11.13
C LEU A 222 6.28 -0.15 12.34
N SER A 223 5.10 0.43 12.13
CA SER A 223 4.14 0.78 13.18
C SER A 223 3.03 -0.26 13.38
N VAL A 224 3.37 -1.54 13.24
CA VAL A 224 2.46 -2.69 13.41
C VAL A 224 3.10 -3.73 14.34
N SER A 225 2.32 -4.68 14.86
CA SER A 225 2.82 -5.67 15.83
C SER A 225 3.88 -6.62 15.25
N GLU A 226 3.80 -6.94 13.96
CA GLU A 226 4.77 -7.74 13.23
C GLU A 226 5.43 -6.88 12.13
N PRO A 227 6.39 -6.01 12.50
CA PRO A 227 6.98 -5.04 11.57
C PRO A 227 7.81 -5.74 10.49
N PHE A 228 7.90 -5.12 9.31
CA PHE A 228 8.77 -5.62 8.25
C PHE A 228 10.24 -5.31 8.59
N PRO A 229 11.13 -6.31 8.77
CA PRO A 229 12.46 -6.10 9.35
C PRO A 229 13.31 -5.06 8.63
N GLU A 230 13.30 -5.05 7.29
CA GLU A 230 14.13 -4.14 6.48
C GLU A 230 13.48 -2.76 6.22
N ALA A 231 12.27 -2.50 6.73
CA ALA A 231 11.58 -1.24 6.42
C ALA A 231 12.33 -0.01 6.95
N GLY A 232 12.97 -0.11 8.13
CA GLY A 232 13.78 0.96 8.71
C GLY A 232 15.05 1.24 7.90
N ASP A 233 15.73 0.19 7.43
CA ASP A 233 16.91 0.31 6.56
C ASP A 233 16.55 0.94 5.21
N ASN A 234 15.45 0.49 4.61
CA ASN A 234 14.91 1.04 3.37
C ASN A 234 14.60 2.53 3.51
N LEU A 235 13.95 2.92 4.62
CA LEU A 235 13.65 4.31 4.92
C LEU A 235 14.92 5.15 5.04
N GLY A 236 15.94 4.64 5.75
CA GLY A 236 17.24 5.28 5.85
C GLY A 236 17.95 5.45 4.49
N VAL A 237 17.89 4.45 3.61
CA VAL A 237 18.42 4.55 2.24
C VAL A 237 17.69 5.64 1.45
N GLY A 238 16.35 5.63 1.49
CA GLY A 238 15.51 6.62 0.81
C GLY A 238 15.81 8.03 1.28
N PHE A 239 15.86 8.26 2.59
CA PHE A 239 16.17 9.56 3.18
C PHE A 239 17.59 10.04 2.88
N ARG A 240 18.60 9.16 2.85
CA ARG A 240 19.95 9.55 2.39
C ARG A 240 19.94 10.01 0.94
N LYS A 241 19.17 9.36 0.06
CA LYS A 241 19.00 9.77 -1.34
C LYS A 241 18.34 11.15 -1.43
N VAL A 242 17.26 11.36 -0.68
CA VAL A 242 16.57 12.66 -0.58
C VAL A 242 17.55 13.77 -0.19
N LEU A 243 18.29 13.59 0.92
CA LEU A 243 19.25 14.60 1.39
C LEU A 243 20.38 14.87 0.39
N LYS A 244 20.85 13.84 -0.33
CA LYS A 244 21.86 14.00 -1.39
C LYS A 244 21.30 14.83 -2.55
N THR A 245 20.09 14.55 -3.00
CA THR A 245 19.42 15.29 -4.08
C THR A 245 19.26 16.76 -3.73
N PHE A 246 18.83 17.07 -2.50
CA PHE A 246 18.73 18.45 -2.02
C PHE A 246 20.07 19.19 -1.98
N LYS A 247 21.14 18.54 -1.52
CA LYS A 247 22.49 19.14 -1.50
C LYS A 247 23.01 19.53 -2.89
N VAL A 248 22.60 18.81 -3.92
CA VAL A 248 23.03 19.04 -5.32
C VAL A 248 22.18 20.13 -5.99
N GLY A 249 21.16 20.69 -5.32
CA GLY A 249 20.30 21.73 -5.89
C GLY A 249 19.25 21.22 -6.87
N ASN A 250 19.11 19.90 -7.04
CA ASN A 250 17.98 19.30 -7.76
C ASN A 250 16.76 19.25 -6.83
N LEU A 251 16.21 20.42 -6.52
CA LEU A 251 15.07 20.61 -5.62
C LEU A 251 13.79 19.92 -6.13
N THR A 252 13.67 19.77 -7.45
CA THR A 252 12.59 19.06 -8.10
C THR A 252 12.99 17.61 -8.34
N ALA A 253 12.89 16.77 -7.32
CA ALA A 253 12.68 15.35 -7.59
C ALA A 253 11.49 15.28 -8.55
N SER A 254 11.67 14.74 -9.76
CA SER A 254 10.60 14.64 -10.75
C SER A 254 9.42 13.91 -10.13
N PHE A 255 8.41 14.65 -9.65
CA PHE A 255 7.23 14.08 -9.04
C PHE A 255 6.39 13.51 -10.17
N SER A 256 6.46 12.19 -10.35
CA SER A 256 5.76 11.56 -11.48
C SER A 256 4.24 11.54 -11.28
N ARG A 257 3.76 11.64 -10.03
CA ARG A 257 2.32 11.67 -9.72
C ARG A 257 1.78 13.09 -9.71
N LYS A 258 0.69 13.31 -10.48
CA LYS A 258 -0.03 14.60 -10.56
C LYS A 258 -0.45 15.16 -9.19
N GLU A 259 -0.85 14.28 -8.28
CA GLU A 259 -1.28 14.65 -6.92
C GLU A 259 -0.13 15.24 -6.10
N GLU A 260 1.07 14.63 -6.16
CA GLU A 260 2.26 15.19 -5.48
C GLU A 260 2.81 16.40 -6.24
N GLN A 261 2.69 16.44 -7.57
CA GLN A 261 3.10 17.61 -8.36
C GLN A 261 2.32 18.87 -7.98
N ALA A 262 1.03 18.73 -7.62
CA ALA A 262 0.17 19.83 -7.20
C ALA A 262 0.62 20.47 -5.86
N ILE A 263 1.29 19.70 -5.00
CA ILE A 263 1.78 20.15 -3.69
C ILE A 263 3.29 19.85 -3.52
N HIS A 264 4.04 19.95 -4.62
CA HIS A 264 5.41 19.44 -4.69
C HIS A 264 6.35 20.10 -3.68
N GLU A 265 6.16 21.40 -3.43
CA GLU A 265 6.95 22.15 -2.44
C GLU A 265 6.71 21.60 -1.03
N LEU A 266 5.44 21.42 -0.63
CA LEU A 266 5.08 20.82 0.65
C LEU A 266 5.69 19.42 0.81
N VAL A 267 5.58 18.57 -0.22
CA VAL A 267 6.14 17.21 -0.18
C VAL A 267 7.66 17.25 -0.06
N ALA A 268 8.33 18.16 -0.78
CA ALA A 268 9.77 18.34 -0.72
C ALA A 268 10.23 18.77 0.68
N LEU A 269 9.61 19.81 1.25
CA LEU A 269 9.89 20.32 2.60
C LEU A 269 9.64 19.23 3.66
N PHE A 270 8.49 18.54 3.58
CA PHE A 270 8.09 17.50 4.52
C PHE A 270 9.05 16.31 4.52
N VAL A 271 9.35 15.73 3.35
CA VAL A 271 10.24 14.57 3.26
C VAL A 271 11.68 14.96 3.62
N ARG A 272 12.11 16.20 3.34
CA ARG A 272 13.41 16.73 3.78
C ARG A 272 13.49 16.85 5.30
N LEU A 273 12.47 17.41 5.94
CA LEU A 273 12.38 17.54 7.39
C LEU A 273 12.46 16.16 8.06
N HIS A 274 11.65 15.21 7.58
CA HIS A 274 11.67 13.83 8.06
C HIS A 274 13.02 13.16 7.85
N ALA A 275 13.64 13.33 6.69
CA ALA A 275 14.96 12.79 6.40
C ALA A 275 16.05 13.38 7.32
N LYS A 276 15.99 14.68 7.63
CA LYS A 276 16.91 15.35 8.56
C LYS A 276 16.70 14.88 10.00
N CYS A 277 15.46 14.74 10.45
CA CYS A 277 15.16 14.21 11.78
C CYS A 277 15.58 12.74 11.89
N PHE A 278 15.48 11.98 10.80
CA PHE A 278 15.93 10.59 10.76
C PHE A 278 17.45 10.46 10.79
N THR A 279 18.19 11.46 10.27
CA THR A 279 19.64 11.52 10.46
C THR A 279 19.92 11.93 11.89
N ASN A 280 20.49 11.01 12.66
CA ASN A 280 20.80 11.17 14.07
C ASN A 280 21.93 12.17 14.36
N THR A 281 21.74 13.42 13.95
CA THR A 281 22.66 14.56 14.07
C THR A 281 21.86 15.77 14.51
N GLU A 282 22.46 16.64 15.33
CA GLU A 282 21.80 17.89 15.74
C GLU A 282 21.31 18.68 14.53
N PHE A 283 20.05 19.10 14.59
CA PHE A 283 19.39 19.82 13.51
C PHE A 283 19.25 21.29 13.91
N SER A 284 20.28 22.08 13.64
CA SER A 284 20.37 23.50 14.02
C SER A 284 19.29 24.39 13.37
N ASP A 285 18.88 24.06 12.14
CA ASP A 285 17.88 24.81 11.35
C ASP A 285 16.52 24.09 11.33
N TYR A 286 16.18 23.38 12.41
CA TYR A 286 14.92 22.64 12.50
C TYR A 286 13.71 23.58 12.46
N GLU A 287 13.70 24.62 13.30
CA GLU A 287 12.55 25.51 13.44
C GLU A 287 12.27 26.32 12.16
N GLY A 288 13.31 26.70 11.42
CA GLY A 288 13.18 27.37 10.11
C GLY A 288 12.48 26.47 9.08
N LEU A 289 12.99 25.25 8.90
CA LEU A 289 12.40 24.29 7.95
C LEU A 289 10.99 23.84 8.37
N GLU A 290 10.75 23.64 9.67
CA GLU A 290 9.43 23.34 10.22
C GLU A 290 8.43 24.48 9.92
N SER A 291 8.81 25.73 10.20
CA SER A 291 7.95 26.88 9.95
C SER A 291 7.61 27.02 8.46
N GLU A 292 8.60 26.90 7.58
CA GLU A 292 8.40 26.97 6.13
C GLU A 292 7.43 25.89 5.64
N MET A 293 7.64 24.65 6.10
CA MET A 293 6.76 23.52 5.79
C MET A 293 5.32 23.74 6.29
N LEU A 294 5.13 24.23 7.51
CA LEU A 294 3.80 24.48 8.08
C LEU A 294 3.08 25.66 7.39
N THR A 295 3.81 26.70 6.99
CA THR A 295 3.27 27.78 6.17
C THR A 295 2.78 27.24 4.83
N GLN A 296 3.59 26.42 4.15
CA GLN A 296 3.21 25.82 2.88
C GLN A 296 2.01 24.87 3.04
N LEU A 297 1.96 24.07 4.12
CA LEU A 297 0.79 23.23 4.45
C LEU A 297 -0.48 24.06 4.58
N ALA A 298 -0.43 25.18 5.30
CA ALA A 298 -1.58 26.06 5.48
C ALA A 298 -2.04 26.70 4.16
N LEU A 299 -1.12 27.04 3.26
CA LEU A 299 -1.44 27.57 1.93
C LEU A 299 -2.12 26.49 1.08
N ASP A 300 -1.55 25.30 0.96
CA ASP A 300 -2.09 24.21 0.14
C ASP A 300 -3.47 23.73 0.60
N LEU A 301 -3.76 23.81 1.91
CA LEU A 301 -5.09 23.53 2.45
C LEU A 301 -6.12 24.60 2.04
N LYS A 302 -5.75 25.88 2.13
CA LYS A 302 -6.62 27.01 1.77
C LYS A 302 -6.90 27.09 0.27
N GLU A 303 -5.88 26.86 -0.56
CA GLU A 303 -5.96 26.85 -2.01
C GLU A 303 -6.63 25.58 -2.58
N ARG A 304 -6.90 24.61 -1.71
CA ARG A 304 -7.55 23.33 -2.03
C ARG A 304 -6.77 22.48 -3.04
N THR A 305 -5.45 22.67 -3.15
CA THR A 305 -4.55 21.95 -4.06
C THR A 305 -4.39 20.47 -3.69
N MET A 306 -4.54 20.16 -2.40
CA MET A 306 -4.33 18.82 -1.86
C MET A 306 -5.46 17.83 -2.21
N SER A 307 -5.10 16.64 -2.71
CA SER A 307 -6.07 15.57 -2.98
C SER A 307 -6.51 14.84 -1.70
N ASN A 308 -7.62 14.10 -1.81
CA ASN A 308 -8.19 13.35 -0.68
C ASN A 308 -7.18 12.31 -0.14
N GLY A 309 -7.10 12.21 1.19
CA GLY A 309 -6.22 11.27 1.88
C GLY A 309 -4.72 11.63 1.90
N MET A 310 -4.27 12.71 1.25
CA MET A 310 -2.88 13.16 1.40
C MET A 310 -2.61 13.71 2.80
N LEU A 311 -3.55 14.50 3.34
CA LEU A 311 -3.41 15.08 4.68
C LEU A 311 -3.28 14.00 5.75
N THR A 312 -4.11 12.94 5.68
CA THR A 312 -4.04 11.82 6.62
C THR A 312 -2.71 11.07 6.51
N LYS A 313 -2.11 10.95 5.31
CA LYS A 313 -0.75 10.40 5.17
C LYS A 313 0.30 11.25 5.89
N PHE A 314 0.27 12.58 5.74
CA PHE A 314 1.19 13.48 6.46
C PHE A 314 1.07 13.29 7.98
N VAL A 315 -0.16 13.30 8.50
CA VAL A 315 -0.44 13.08 9.93
C VAL A 315 0.04 11.72 10.42
N LEU A 316 -0.29 10.63 9.70
CA LEU A 316 0.11 9.29 10.08
C LEU A 316 1.63 9.09 10.00
N ILE A 317 2.31 9.73 9.05
CA ILE A 317 3.79 9.74 9.01
C ILE A 317 4.35 10.42 10.27
N ASN A 318 3.85 11.60 10.65
CA ASN A 318 4.32 12.31 11.84
C ASN A 318 4.16 11.47 13.12
N ILE A 319 2.99 10.86 13.30
CA ILE A 319 2.67 10.03 14.46
C ILE A 319 3.53 8.76 14.48
N ALA A 320 3.67 8.10 13.33
CA ALA A 320 4.49 6.91 13.18
C ALA A 320 5.97 7.19 13.44
N ALA A 321 6.49 8.31 12.94
CA ALA A 321 7.88 8.72 13.14
C ALA A 321 8.18 9.00 14.61
N GLN A 322 7.28 9.71 15.32
CA GLN A 322 7.40 9.92 16.78
C GLN A 322 7.43 8.58 17.53
N SER A 323 6.49 7.68 17.24
CA SER A 323 6.41 6.38 17.90
C SER A 323 7.63 5.50 17.61
N TYR A 324 8.09 5.48 16.36
CA TYR A 324 9.29 4.77 15.95
C TYR A 324 10.53 5.31 16.67
N ALA A 325 10.63 6.64 16.83
CA ALA A 325 11.72 7.26 17.58
C ALA A 325 11.76 6.90 19.07
N THR A 326 10.60 6.62 19.67
CA THR A 326 10.50 6.14 21.05
C THR A 326 10.88 4.67 21.20
N ASN A 327 10.51 3.83 20.23
CA ASN A 327 10.55 2.37 20.36
C ASN A 327 11.85 1.70 19.84
N ILE A 328 12.69 2.41 19.09
CA ILE A 328 14.01 1.88 18.71
C ILE A 328 14.90 1.81 19.95
N SER A 329 15.36 0.59 20.26
CA SER A 329 16.32 0.28 21.31
C SER A 329 17.49 1.29 21.36
N PRO A 330 18.01 1.66 22.56
CA PRO A 330 19.12 2.61 22.74
C PRO A 330 20.46 2.20 22.08
N LYS A 331 20.50 1.12 21.29
CA LYS A 331 21.67 0.69 20.51
C LYS A 331 21.98 1.58 19.31
N VAL A 332 20.99 2.35 18.83
CA VAL A 332 21.17 3.39 17.83
C VAL A 332 20.61 4.66 18.45
N ASN A 333 21.42 5.71 18.52
CA ASN A 333 21.12 6.99 19.18
C ASN A 333 19.89 7.76 18.60
N PHE A 334 19.01 7.13 17.82
CA PHE A 334 17.77 7.67 17.23
C PHE A 334 16.76 8.24 18.26
N SER A 335 17.02 8.07 19.55
CA SER A 335 16.31 8.74 20.65
C SER A 335 16.37 10.28 20.55
N HIS A 336 17.45 10.85 19.97
CA HIS A 336 17.55 12.31 19.77
C HIS A 336 16.53 12.86 18.76
N SER A 337 15.93 12.00 17.92
CA SER A 337 14.93 12.39 16.94
C SER A 337 13.54 12.58 17.55
N HIS A 338 13.27 11.97 18.71
CA HIS A 338 11.95 11.99 19.34
C HIS A 338 11.45 13.41 19.67
N PRO A 339 12.23 14.32 20.29
CA PRO A 339 11.79 15.68 20.59
C PRO A 339 11.37 16.47 19.34
N TYR A 340 12.09 16.28 18.23
CA TYR A 340 11.74 16.92 16.95
C TYR A 340 10.38 16.42 16.44
N PHE A 341 10.14 15.10 16.43
CA PHE A 341 8.85 14.58 15.98
C PHE A 341 7.70 14.90 16.93
N LEU A 342 7.94 14.94 18.24
CA LEU A 342 6.93 15.38 19.20
C LEU A 342 6.52 16.84 18.94
N ARG A 343 7.51 17.73 18.78
CA ARG A 343 7.30 19.12 18.40
C ARG A 343 6.54 19.23 17.07
N LEU A 344 6.93 18.46 16.06
CA LEU A 344 6.28 18.46 14.76
C LEU A 344 4.80 18.08 14.84
N ASN A 345 4.44 17.07 15.64
CA ASN A 345 3.05 16.67 15.84
C ASN A 345 2.25 17.80 16.52
N VAL A 346 2.79 18.41 17.59
CA VAL A 346 2.18 19.56 18.27
C VAL A 346 1.97 20.73 17.31
N ALA A 347 3.02 21.15 16.61
CA ALA A 347 2.98 22.30 15.70
C ALA A 347 2.04 22.06 14.52
N THR A 348 2.10 20.87 13.90
CA THR A 348 1.19 20.51 12.80
C THR A 348 -0.26 20.52 13.27
N PHE A 349 -0.57 19.94 14.43
CA PHE A 349 -1.94 19.88 14.92
C PHE A 349 -2.48 21.29 15.24
N THR A 350 -1.67 22.14 15.87
CA THR A 350 -1.98 23.56 16.09
C THR A 350 -2.26 24.29 14.78
N THR A 351 -1.43 24.11 13.75
CA THR A 351 -1.63 24.72 12.43
C THR A 351 -2.93 24.26 11.78
N LEU A 352 -3.29 22.97 11.88
CA LEU A 352 -4.57 22.48 11.37
C LEU A 352 -5.75 23.12 12.09
N HIS A 353 -5.69 23.31 13.41
CA HIS A 353 -6.74 24.04 14.13
C HIS A 353 -6.85 25.49 13.68
N GLN A 354 -5.72 26.20 13.52
CA GLN A 354 -5.70 27.60 13.08
C GLN A 354 -6.24 27.79 11.65
N VAL A 355 -6.05 26.82 10.77
CA VAL A 355 -6.63 26.85 9.43
C VAL A 355 -8.13 26.51 9.46
N PHE A 356 -8.55 25.63 10.38
CA PHE A 356 -9.93 25.16 10.46
C PHE A 356 -10.87 26.15 11.17
N GLN A 357 -10.40 26.88 12.17
CA GLN A 357 -11.22 27.82 12.96
C GLN A 357 -11.92 28.89 12.10
N PRO A 358 -11.26 29.60 11.18
CA PRO A 358 -11.94 30.57 10.31
C PRO A 358 -13.01 29.94 9.40
N GLU A 359 -12.86 28.66 9.06
CA GLU A 359 -13.88 27.94 8.28
C GLU A 359 -15.13 27.63 9.12
N LEU A 360 -14.99 27.47 10.44
CA LEU A 360 -16.11 27.33 11.37
C LEU A 360 -16.77 28.67 11.68
N GLU A 361 -15.98 29.73 11.88
CA GLU A 361 -16.47 31.08 12.21
C GLU A 361 -17.38 31.62 11.10
N ARG A 362 -17.04 31.40 9.83
CA ARG A 362 -17.91 31.77 8.69
C ARG A 362 -19.31 31.16 8.76
N LEU A 363 -19.47 29.98 9.38
CA LEU A 363 -20.78 29.33 9.54
C LEU A 363 -21.66 30.04 10.57
N PHE A 364 -21.08 30.85 11.47
CA PHE A 364 -21.83 31.66 12.42
C PHE A 364 -22.32 32.97 11.81
N ASP A 365 -21.49 33.60 10.97
CA ASP A 365 -21.77 34.91 10.38
C ASP A 365 -22.72 34.83 9.17
N ASP A 366 -22.55 33.83 8.30
CA ASP A 366 -23.41 33.61 7.14
C ASP A 366 -24.51 32.58 7.47
N LYS A 367 -25.67 33.04 7.95
CA LYS A 367 -26.91 32.25 7.91
C LYS A 367 -27.79 32.64 6.72
N PRO A 368 -27.47 32.26 5.46
CA PRO A 368 -28.47 32.29 4.41
C PRO A 368 -29.44 31.12 4.63
N LYS A 369 -30.74 31.42 4.53
CA LYS A 369 -31.86 30.49 4.75
C LYS A 369 -31.95 29.35 3.71
N ASN A 370 -31.01 29.23 2.77
CA ASN A 370 -31.07 28.28 1.66
C ASN A 370 -29.65 27.91 1.20
N GLU A 371 -28.95 26.98 1.85
CA GLU A 371 -27.90 26.18 1.21
C GLU A 371 -27.58 24.90 2.01
N ILE A 372 -27.29 23.83 1.26
CA ILE A 372 -27.51 22.42 1.63
C ILE A 372 -26.27 21.76 2.28
N GLU A 373 -25.21 22.51 2.60
CA GLU A 373 -23.97 21.93 3.16
C GLU A 373 -23.45 22.66 4.41
N PRO A 374 -23.48 22.03 5.60
CA PRO A 374 -23.14 22.70 6.85
C PRO A 374 -21.63 22.84 7.12
N ILE A 375 -20.75 22.35 6.24
CA ILE A 375 -19.28 22.33 6.46
C ILE A 375 -18.60 22.70 5.14
N SER A 376 -17.65 23.64 5.18
CA SER A 376 -16.88 24.07 4.00
C SER A 376 -16.06 22.94 3.38
N ALA A 377 -15.74 23.04 2.08
CA ALA A 377 -14.91 22.05 1.38
C ALA A 377 -13.52 21.88 2.01
N VAL A 378 -12.94 22.98 2.54
CA VAL A 378 -11.67 22.96 3.28
C VAL A 378 -11.85 22.18 4.58
N GLY A 379 -12.89 22.51 5.34
CA GLY A 379 -13.21 21.82 6.59
C GLY A 379 -13.42 20.32 6.42
N ARG A 380 -14.19 19.91 5.41
CA ARG A 380 -14.44 18.48 5.09
C ARG A 380 -13.14 17.71 4.84
N ARG A 381 -12.17 18.31 4.17
CA ARG A 381 -10.87 17.69 3.87
C ARG A 381 -10.00 17.53 5.12
N MET A 382 -10.15 18.42 6.09
CA MET A 382 -9.35 18.44 7.32
C MET A 382 -9.89 17.51 8.41
N LEU A 383 -11.20 17.28 8.46
CA LEU A 383 -11.87 16.49 9.51
C LEU A 383 -11.22 15.11 9.76
N PRO A 384 -10.90 14.28 8.75
CA PRO A 384 -10.23 13.00 9.01
C PRO A 384 -8.88 13.16 9.72
N ALA A 385 -8.08 14.15 9.31
CA ALA A 385 -6.76 14.40 9.90
C ALA A 385 -6.85 14.97 11.33
N LEU A 386 -7.82 15.85 11.58
CA LEU A 386 -8.10 16.37 12.92
C LEU A 386 -8.53 15.25 13.87
N ARG A 387 -9.31 14.26 13.42
CA ARG A 387 -9.68 13.09 14.22
C ARG A 387 -8.48 12.23 14.60
N LEU A 388 -7.60 11.96 13.63
CA LEU A 388 -6.38 11.20 13.87
C LEU A 388 -5.49 11.90 14.92
N TYR A 389 -5.35 13.22 14.84
CA TYR A 389 -4.62 13.97 15.86
C TYR A 389 -5.34 14.08 17.20
N SER A 390 -6.67 14.17 17.22
CA SER A 390 -7.46 14.13 18.46
C SER A 390 -7.27 12.79 19.19
N THR A 391 -7.23 11.69 18.43
CA THR A 391 -6.87 10.35 18.95
C THR A 391 -5.42 10.32 19.47
N TRP A 392 -4.48 10.87 18.71
CA TRP A 392 -3.09 11.00 19.15
C TRP A 392 -2.96 11.82 20.46
N LEU A 393 -3.70 12.93 20.58
CA LEU A 393 -3.70 13.79 21.77
C LEU A 393 -4.24 13.04 22.98
N ARG A 394 -5.33 12.27 22.82
CA ARG A 394 -5.83 11.38 23.88
C ARG A 394 -4.79 10.41 24.41
N ILE A 395 -3.91 9.90 23.55
CA ILE A 395 -2.85 8.96 23.96
C ILE A 395 -1.64 9.70 24.55
N ASN A 396 -1.28 10.86 24.00
CA ASN A 396 -0.04 11.55 24.32
C ASN A 396 -0.20 12.68 25.35
N HIS A 397 -1.43 13.01 25.78
CA HIS A 397 -1.66 14.07 26.75
C HIS A 397 -0.83 13.92 28.05
N PRO A 398 -0.58 12.72 28.63
CA PRO A 398 0.21 12.63 29.86
C PRO A 398 1.68 13.04 29.63
N THR A 399 2.22 12.74 28.45
CA THR A 399 3.56 13.17 28.05
C THR A 399 3.60 14.69 27.86
N LEU A 400 2.59 15.28 27.23
CA LEU A 400 2.53 16.72 26.97
C LEU A 400 2.36 17.53 28.27
N THR A 401 1.52 17.07 29.19
CA THR A 401 1.31 17.72 30.49
C THR A 401 2.53 17.56 31.40
N GLY A 402 3.24 16.44 31.30
CA GLY A 402 4.53 16.23 31.98
C GLY A 402 5.68 17.10 31.44
N GLN A 403 5.56 17.68 30.24
CA GLN A 403 6.61 18.49 29.59
C GLN A 403 6.44 20.01 29.75
N LEU A 404 5.71 20.47 30.77
CA LEU A 404 5.43 21.88 31.02
C LEU A 404 6.61 22.67 31.65
N ALA A 405 7.84 22.17 31.59
CA ALA A 405 9.02 22.97 31.94
C ALA A 405 9.24 24.09 30.91
N ASP A 406 9.62 25.30 31.35
CA ASP A 406 9.81 26.51 30.51
C ASP A 406 10.79 26.28 29.35
N THR A 407 10.27 25.80 28.22
CA THR A 407 11.01 25.46 26.99
C THR A 407 10.22 25.99 25.79
N SER A 408 10.85 26.11 24.61
CA SER A 408 10.12 26.53 23.40
C SER A 408 8.98 25.56 23.03
N LEU A 409 9.12 24.27 23.38
CA LEU A 409 8.07 23.28 23.21
C LEU A 409 6.88 23.49 24.16
N SER A 410 7.11 23.93 25.41
CA SER A 410 6.00 24.14 26.35
C SER A 410 5.07 25.26 25.86
N VAL A 411 5.61 26.32 25.25
CA VAL A 411 4.82 27.38 24.60
C VAL A 411 3.92 26.82 23.50
N LEU A 412 4.46 25.95 22.64
CA LEU A 412 3.68 25.30 21.57
C LEU A 412 2.61 24.36 22.13
N ILE A 413 2.90 23.65 23.22
CA ILE A 413 1.93 22.78 23.90
C ILE A 413 0.78 23.61 24.47
N ARG A 414 1.05 24.74 25.14
CA ARG A 414 0.01 25.65 25.64
C ARG A 414 -0.85 26.18 24.50
N GLN A 415 -0.22 26.61 23.40
CA GLN A 415 -0.92 27.06 22.20
C GLN A 415 -1.79 25.97 21.58
N LEU A 416 -1.31 24.72 21.55
CA LEU A 416 -2.11 23.58 21.09
C LEU A 416 -3.37 23.40 21.93
N TRP A 417 -3.24 23.36 23.26
CA TRP A 417 -4.40 23.19 24.14
C TRP A 417 -5.42 24.32 24.01
N GLN A 418 -4.94 25.57 23.91
CA GLN A 418 -5.81 26.73 23.71
C GLN A 418 -6.55 26.65 22.37
N THR A 419 -5.84 26.36 21.28
CA THR A 419 -6.46 26.25 19.94
C THR A 419 -7.39 25.05 19.81
N TYR A 420 -7.07 23.92 20.46
CA TYR A 420 -7.94 22.75 20.56
C TYR A 420 -9.25 23.07 21.31
N ALA A 421 -9.16 23.68 22.50
CA ALA A 421 -10.31 24.09 23.31
C ALA A 421 -11.24 25.07 22.56
N ASN A 422 -10.65 26.07 21.89
CA ASN A 422 -11.40 27.02 21.07
C ASN A 422 -12.11 26.33 19.90
N THR A 423 -11.44 25.40 19.21
CA THR A 423 -12.05 24.65 18.10
C THR A 423 -13.20 23.78 18.57
N LEU A 424 -13.05 23.06 19.67
CA LEU A 424 -14.12 22.24 20.22
C LEU A 424 -15.31 23.08 20.67
N SER A 425 -15.06 24.27 21.22
CA SER A 425 -16.11 25.22 21.59
C SER A 425 -16.88 25.72 20.37
N LEU A 426 -16.19 26.09 19.29
CA LEU A 426 -16.83 26.47 18.02
C LEU A 426 -17.66 25.30 17.47
N LEU A 427 -17.08 24.10 17.39
CA LEU A 427 -17.78 22.91 16.93
C LEU A 427 -19.04 22.61 17.76
N GLY A 428 -18.94 22.65 19.09
CA GLY A 428 -20.07 22.37 19.98
C GLY A 428 -21.18 23.43 19.89
N ALA A 429 -20.81 24.68 19.58
CA ALA A 429 -21.77 25.77 19.35
C ALA A 429 -22.44 25.67 17.97
N THR A 430 -21.74 25.20 16.93
CA THR A 430 -22.30 25.03 15.58
C THR A 430 -23.11 23.72 15.45
N PHE A 431 -22.65 22.64 16.08
CA PHE A 431 -23.14 21.28 15.89
C PHE A 431 -23.57 20.64 17.21
N PRO A 432 -24.88 20.65 17.54
CA PRO A 432 -25.39 20.00 18.75
C PRO A 432 -25.09 18.50 18.73
N ILE A 433 -24.30 18.02 19.71
CA ILE A 433 -23.79 16.64 19.75
C ILE A 433 -24.91 15.58 19.72
N ASP A 434 -26.06 15.87 20.30
CA ASP A 434 -27.20 14.95 20.38
C ASP A 434 -27.87 14.68 19.02
N HIS A 435 -27.71 15.60 18.06
CA HIS A 435 -28.24 15.45 16.70
C HIS A 435 -27.23 14.85 15.72
N LEU A 436 -25.97 14.64 16.13
CA LEU A 436 -24.96 14.12 15.24
C LEU A 436 -25.04 12.59 15.13
N PRO A 437 -24.93 12.04 13.90
CA PRO A 437 -25.07 10.61 13.65
C PRO A 437 -23.95 9.82 14.30
N LYS A 438 -24.27 8.57 14.65
CA LYS A 438 -23.31 7.58 15.12
C LYS A 438 -23.46 6.32 14.27
N PHE A 439 -22.35 5.84 13.72
CA PHE A 439 -22.34 4.66 12.87
C PHE A 439 -21.89 3.42 13.63
N SER A 440 -22.37 2.26 13.15
CA SER A 440 -21.95 0.95 13.63
C SER A 440 -20.77 0.38 12.85
N TYR A 441 -20.26 1.12 11.88
CA TYR A 441 -19.11 0.79 11.05
C TYR A 441 -18.01 1.85 11.21
N LEU A 442 -16.77 1.47 10.87
CA LEU A 442 -15.60 2.32 10.91
C LEU A 442 -15.57 3.29 9.73
N LEU A 443 -15.19 4.53 9.99
CA LEU A 443 -14.92 5.51 8.95
C LEU A 443 -13.60 5.17 8.24
N GLU A 444 -13.34 5.78 7.09
CA GLU A 444 -12.18 5.48 6.24
C GLU A 444 -10.84 5.51 7.01
N GLU A 445 -10.62 6.55 7.80
CA GLU A 445 -9.40 6.73 8.59
C GLU A 445 -9.29 5.75 9.78
N ASP A 446 -10.42 5.25 10.28
CA ASP A 446 -10.46 4.24 11.34
C ASP A 446 -10.14 2.86 10.75
N ASP A 447 -10.68 2.54 9.57
CA ASP A 447 -10.36 1.31 8.82
C ASP A 447 -8.90 1.28 8.36
N ASP A 448 -8.35 2.42 7.89
CA ASP A 448 -6.96 2.49 7.47
C ASP A 448 -5.97 2.38 8.65
N THR A 449 -6.39 2.66 9.88
CA THR A 449 -5.53 2.63 11.08
C THR A 449 -5.70 1.39 11.96
N ILE A 450 -6.46 0.39 11.52
CA ILE A 450 -6.47 -0.93 12.18
C ILE A 450 -5.03 -1.49 12.19
N GLY A 451 -4.60 -2.02 13.34
CA GLY A 451 -3.25 -2.55 13.55
C GLY A 451 -2.15 -1.49 13.68
N PHE A 452 -2.48 -0.19 13.56
CA PHE A 452 -1.53 0.90 13.77
C PHE A 452 -1.22 1.05 15.26
N LEU A 453 -0.05 0.56 15.69
CA LEU A 453 0.37 0.52 17.09
C LEU A 453 0.30 1.86 17.83
N PRO A 454 0.62 3.03 17.21
CA PRO A 454 0.50 4.31 17.90
C PRO A 454 -0.92 4.60 18.42
N PHE A 455 -1.96 3.95 17.89
CA PHE A 455 -3.35 4.08 18.35
C PHE A 455 -3.89 2.88 19.13
N SER A 456 -3.06 1.88 19.40
CA SER A 456 -3.46 0.64 20.10
C SER A 456 -4.15 0.88 21.45
N GLN A 457 -3.76 1.92 22.19
CA GLN A 457 -4.37 2.28 23.48
C GLN A 457 -5.78 2.88 23.33
N ALA A 458 -6.07 3.60 22.23
CA ALA A 458 -7.37 4.24 22.00
C ALA A 458 -8.34 3.35 21.21
N ASN A 459 -7.84 2.58 20.24
CA ASN A 459 -8.66 1.77 19.34
C ASN A 459 -9.03 0.39 19.93
N GLY A 460 -8.50 0.07 21.12
CA GLY A 460 -8.68 -1.21 21.80
C GLY A 460 -8.06 -2.38 21.04
N SER A 461 -8.42 -3.61 21.44
CA SER A 461 -7.91 -4.88 20.88
C SER A 461 -8.51 -5.22 19.50
N THR A 462 -8.99 -4.25 18.71
CA THR A 462 -9.61 -4.53 17.41
C THR A 462 -8.52 -4.93 16.40
N THR A 463 -8.22 -6.23 16.32
CA THR A 463 -7.18 -6.77 15.44
C THR A 463 -7.63 -6.90 13.99
N CYS A 464 -8.93 -6.84 13.72
CA CYS A 464 -9.52 -6.91 12.38
C CYS A 464 -10.99 -6.44 12.41
N ASN A 465 -11.48 -5.88 11.30
CA ASN A 465 -12.89 -5.55 11.14
C ASN A 465 -13.42 -5.94 9.76
N TRP A 466 -13.70 -7.23 9.58
CA TRP A 466 -14.24 -7.76 8.32
C TRP A 466 -15.77 -7.60 8.22
N GLY A 467 -16.46 -7.39 9.34
CA GLY A 467 -17.92 -7.29 9.38
C GLY A 467 -18.47 -6.06 8.65
N ASP A 468 -17.69 -4.98 8.62
CA ASP A 468 -18.09 -3.72 7.98
C ASP A 468 -18.11 -3.77 6.45
N GLU A 469 -17.41 -4.71 5.82
CA GLU A 469 -17.41 -4.85 4.36
C GLU A 469 -18.78 -5.23 3.79
N SER A 470 -19.67 -5.75 4.63
CA SER A 470 -21.03 -6.13 4.26
C SER A 470 -22.07 -5.04 4.54
N LYS A 471 -21.68 -3.94 5.21
CA LYS A 471 -22.59 -2.87 5.62
C LYS A 471 -22.71 -1.81 4.53
N GLU A 472 -23.92 -1.34 4.31
CA GLU A 472 -24.18 -0.19 3.43
C GLU A 472 -23.65 1.08 4.10
N LYS A 473 -22.78 1.80 3.39
CA LYS A 473 -22.20 3.06 3.87
C LYS A 473 -23.20 4.20 3.70
N SER A 474 -23.25 5.08 4.69
CA SER A 474 -24.12 6.24 4.68
C SER A 474 -23.58 7.33 3.75
N HIS A 475 -24.35 8.40 3.56
CA HIS A 475 -23.94 9.49 2.68
C HIS A 475 -22.66 10.16 3.21
N PRO A 476 -21.70 10.59 2.36
CA PRO A 476 -20.45 11.20 2.80
C PRO A 476 -20.62 12.40 3.74
N ASN A 477 -21.69 13.19 3.56
CA ASN A 477 -22.00 14.32 4.46
C ASN A 477 -22.34 13.85 5.89
N ASP A 478 -23.05 12.74 6.04
CA ASP A 478 -23.37 12.18 7.36
C ASP A 478 -22.11 11.62 8.03
N GLU A 479 -21.21 11.02 7.24
CA GLU A 479 -19.88 10.64 7.72
C GLU A 479 -19.08 11.85 8.21
N MET A 480 -19.16 13.03 7.55
CA MET A 480 -18.52 14.25 8.04
C MET A 480 -19.11 14.72 9.38
N LEU A 481 -20.42 14.62 9.56
CA LEU A 481 -21.07 14.95 10.83
C LEU A 481 -20.67 13.98 11.95
N ALA A 482 -20.57 12.68 11.65
CA ALA A 482 -20.04 11.70 12.59
C ALA A 482 -18.57 11.98 12.97
N ARG A 483 -17.78 12.51 12.04
CA ARG A 483 -16.40 12.95 12.33
C ARG A 483 -16.36 14.09 13.35
N ILE A 484 -17.25 15.07 13.21
CA ILE A 484 -17.40 16.17 14.19
C ILE A 484 -17.82 15.62 15.55
N ARG A 485 -18.78 14.69 15.58
CA ARG A 485 -19.20 14.02 16.81
C ARG A 485 -18.02 13.38 17.54
N SER A 486 -17.18 12.64 16.81
CA SER A 486 -15.99 11.98 17.36
C SER A 486 -15.00 12.98 17.96
N LEU A 487 -14.78 14.14 17.33
CA LEU A 487 -13.92 15.19 17.89
C LEU A 487 -14.47 15.75 19.21
N LEU A 488 -15.79 15.98 19.28
CA LEU A 488 -16.45 16.45 20.49
C LEU A 488 -16.43 15.41 21.61
N GLU A 489 -16.60 14.13 21.28
CA GLU A 489 -16.51 13.01 22.22
C GLU A 489 -15.09 12.86 22.80
N ASP A 490 -14.05 12.98 21.96
CA ASP A 490 -12.66 13.00 22.41
C ASP A 490 -12.37 14.18 23.33
N GLY A 491 -12.82 15.39 22.95
CA GLY A 491 -12.67 16.59 23.76
C GLY A 491 -13.36 16.46 25.12
N ARG A 492 -14.57 15.89 25.15
CA ARG A 492 -15.28 15.60 26.40
C ARG A 492 -14.52 14.59 27.26
N SER A 493 -13.95 13.54 26.66
CA SER A 493 -13.12 12.56 27.38
C SER A 493 -11.89 13.20 28.00
N LEU A 494 -11.22 14.10 27.28
CA LEU A 494 -10.04 14.83 27.80
C LEU A 494 -10.44 15.76 28.95
N CYS A 495 -11.54 16.52 28.84
CA CYS A 495 -12.03 17.39 29.91
C CYS A 495 -12.41 16.66 31.21
N LEU A 496 -12.65 15.35 31.17
CA LEU A 496 -12.91 14.53 32.37
C LEU A 496 -11.62 14.10 33.09
N ASP A 497 -10.47 14.19 32.42
CA ASP A 497 -9.16 13.87 32.99
C ASP A 497 -8.57 15.12 33.68
N GLU A 498 -8.40 15.03 35.00
CA GLU A 498 -7.89 16.12 35.84
C GLU A 498 -6.46 16.55 35.48
N SER A 499 -5.69 15.70 34.79
CA SER A 499 -4.33 16.03 34.35
C SER A 499 -4.30 16.98 33.15
N THR A 500 -5.42 17.16 32.46
CA THR A 500 -5.50 17.99 31.25
C THR A 500 -5.79 19.46 31.58
N PRO A 501 -5.24 20.42 30.83
CA PRO A 501 -5.43 21.85 31.10
C PRO A 501 -6.72 22.40 30.46
N ILE A 502 -7.73 21.56 30.20
CA ILE A 502 -9.00 21.97 29.61
C ILE A 502 -10.16 21.50 30.48
N SER A 503 -11.24 22.27 30.50
CA SER A 503 -12.44 21.91 31.26
C SER A 503 -13.70 22.44 30.63
N ILE A 504 -14.83 21.79 30.91
CA ILE A 504 -16.14 22.23 30.45
C ILE A 504 -16.69 23.26 31.44
N SER A 505 -17.03 24.45 30.95
CA SER A 505 -17.77 25.47 31.71
C SER A 505 -19.01 25.89 30.93
N ASN A 506 -20.19 25.64 31.50
CA ASN A 506 -21.48 25.81 30.84
C ASN A 506 -21.58 25.01 29.52
N THR A 507 -21.28 25.67 28.40
CA THR A 507 -21.35 25.15 27.03
C THR A 507 -20.04 25.30 26.26
N THR A 508 -19.02 25.90 26.87
CA THR A 508 -17.73 26.22 26.24
C THR A 508 -16.62 25.44 26.93
N ILE A 509 -15.63 25.02 26.15
CA ILE A 509 -14.44 24.35 26.67
C ILE A 509 -13.39 25.43 26.91
N LEU A 510 -12.99 25.58 28.17
CA LEU A 510 -12.03 26.58 28.61
C LEU A 510 -10.65 25.95 28.81
N TYR A 511 -9.63 26.64 28.33
CA TYR A 511 -8.24 26.38 28.68
C TYR A 511 -7.89 27.02 30.03
N LYS A 512 -7.15 26.29 30.87
CA LYS A 512 -6.66 26.72 32.18
C LYS A 512 -5.13 26.82 32.11
N GLU A 513 -4.59 28.00 32.35
CA GLU A 513 -3.15 28.20 32.51
C GLU A 513 -2.86 28.31 34.01
N ASP A 514 -2.01 27.41 34.55
CA ASP A 514 -1.64 27.36 35.97
C ASP A 514 -2.84 27.35 36.95
N GLY A 515 -3.94 26.69 36.55
CA GLY A 515 -5.18 26.62 37.35
C GLY A 515 -6.09 27.85 37.24
N ILE A 516 -5.71 28.86 36.47
CA ILE A 516 -6.52 30.06 36.20
C ILE A 516 -7.17 29.93 34.80
N PRO A 517 -8.50 30.02 34.69
CA PRO A 517 -9.17 29.98 33.40
C PRO A 517 -8.79 31.21 32.56
N SER A 518 -8.23 30.99 31.37
CA SER A 518 -8.00 32.09 30.42
C SER A 518 -9.34 32.48 29.80
N SER A 519 -9.87 33.66 30.15
CA SER A 519 -11.15 34.15 29.63
C SER A 519 -11.00 34.67 28.19
N THR A 520 -11.74 34.10 27.25
CA THR A 520 -12.14 34.79 26.00
C THR A 520 -13.62 35.21 26.11
N PRO A 521 -14.06 36.27 25.40
CA PRO A 521 -15.36 36.89 25.63
C PRO A 521 -16.52 35.96 25.27
N SER A 522 -17.46 35.85 26.18
CA SER A 522 -18.70 35.09 26.07
C SER A 522 -19.63 35.63 24.98
N THR A 523 -19.93 34.82 23.97
CA THR A 523 -21.08 35.03 23.06
C THR A 523 -22.32 34.34 23.62
N GLY A 524 -23.46 35.02 23.54
CA GLY A 524 -24.68 34.78 24.30
C GLY A 524 -25.28 33.38 24.26
N THR A 525 -25.87 33.05 25.42
CA THR A 525 -26.66 31.91 25.85
C THR A 525 -27.60 31.24 24.83
N SER A 526 -27.48 29.91 24.74
CA SER A 526 -28.62 28.98 24.67
C SER A 526 -28.27 27.73 25.50
N SER A 527 -29.18 27.38 26.41
CA SER A 527 -29.04 26.31 27.41
C SER A 527 -29.32 24.93 26.80
N PHE A 528 -28.31 24.05 26.72
CA PHE A 528 -28.47 22.68 26.21
C PHE A 528 -28.17 21.56 27.23
N TYR A 529 -27.49 21.86 28.35
CA TYR A 529 -27.20 20.84 29.36
C TYR A 529 -28.23 20.88 30.48
N ARG A 530 -29.23 20.01 30.41
CA ARG A 530 -30.01 19.60 31.59
C ARG A 530 -29.77 18.13 31.87
N SER A 531 -29.04 17.84 32.93
CA SER A 531 -29.05 16.50 33.55
C SER A 531 -30.41 16.23 34.18
N PRO A 532 -31.00 15.04 34.00
CA PRO A 532 -31.91 14.48 34.99
C PRO A 532 -31.14 13.58 35.96
N ALA A 533 -31.57 13.63 37.21
CA ALA A 533 -31.04 12.92 38.36
C ALA A 533 -30.96 11.39 38.19
N HIS A 534 -30.07 10.79 38.99
CA HIS A 534 -29.91 9.36 39.21
C HIS A 534 -31.26 8.63 39.40
N PRO A 535 -31.35 7.40 38.89
CA PRO A 535 -31.30 6.26 39.80
C PRO A 535 -30.10 5.36 39.48
N SER A 536 -29.50 4.85 40.54
CA SER A 536 -28.45 3.84 40.55
C SER A 536 -28.84 2.60 39.76
N THR A 537 -28.18 2.36 38.62
CA THR A 537 -27.89 1.00 38.13
C THR A 537 -26.66 1.06 37.22
N SER A 538 -25.58 0.46 37.68
CA SER A 538 -24.36 0.24 36.92
C SER A 538 -24.64 -0.74 35.78
N THR A 539 -24.63 -0.28 34.53
CA THR A 539 -24.57 -1.19 33.38
C THR A 539 -23.58 -0.64 32.36
N SER A 540 -22.32 -1.04 32.57
CA SER A 540 -21.28 -1.05 31.54
C SER A 540 -21.76 -1.93 30.38
N LEU A 541 -21.82 -1.37 29.17
CA LEU A 541 -21.93 -2.14 27.92
C LEU A 541 -20.55 -2.36 27.31
N TYR A 542 -19.64 -2.86 28.14
CA TYR A 542 -18.52 -3.68 27.73
C TYR A 542 -18.54 -4.92 28.61
N ASP A 543 -19.43 -5.87 28.32
CA ASP A 543 -19.19 -7.26 28.68
C ASP A 543 -19.95 -8.26 27.80
N ARG A 544 -19.16 -9.17 27.22
CA ARG A 544 -19.44 -10.55 26.78
C ARG A 544 -20.43 -10.83 25.65
N ILE A 545 -19.85 -11.10 24.47
CA ILE A 545 -19.97 -12.44 23.88
C ILE A 545 -18.57 -13.06 23.91
N GLY A 546 -18.42 -14.16 24.66
CA GLY A 546 -17.14 -14.80 24.90
C GLY A 546 -16.56 -15.42 23.62
N THR A 547 -15.36 -14.99 23.26
CA THR A 547 -14.38 -15.84 22.58
C THR A 547 -13.13 -15.80 23.44
N THR A 548 -12.94 -16.86 24.22
CA THR A 548 -11.71 -17.10 24.97
C THR A 548 -10.57 -17.33 23.98
N VAL A 549 -9.60 -16.42 23.93
CA VAL A 549 -8.31 -16.64 23.27
C VAL A 549 -7.27 -16.86 24.36
N PRO A 550 -6.58 -18.01 24.40
CA PRO A 550 -5.48 -18.22 25.32
C PRO A 550 -4.21 -17.49 24.85
N VAL A 551 -3.37 -17.26 25.85
CA VAL A 551 -2.05 -16.63 25.85
C VAL A 551 -1.18 -16.98 24.64
N SER A 552 -0.56 -15.93 24.08
CA SER A 552 0.64 -15.89 23.24
C SER A 552 1.36 -17.22 23.00
N VAL A 553 1.20 -17.76 21.79
CA VAL A 553 2.17 -18.66 21.14
C VAL A 553 2.92 -17.86 20.07
N GLY A 554 3.54 -16.76 20.49
CA GLY A 554 4.19 -15.79 19.60
C GLY A 554 5.65 -16.06 19.24
N ASN A 555 6.25 -17.18 19.63
CA ASN A 555 7.73 -17.31 19.55
C ASN A 555 8.29 -18.40 18.63
N GLU A 556 7.48 -19.31 18.08
CA GLU A 556 8.00 -20.35 17.16
C GLU A 556 7.50 -20.20 15.71
N PHE A 557 6.33 -19.59 15.49
CA PHE A 557 5.75 -19.41 14.15
C PHE A 557 6.40 -18.25 13.36
N SER A 558 6.91 -17.22 14.06
CA SER A 558 7.56 -16.05 13.44
C SER A 558 8.88 -16.41 12.74
N ARG A 559 9.53 -17.53 13.10
CA ARG A 559 10.72 -18.04 12.40
C ARG A 559 10.40 -18.70 11.05
N SER A 560 9.19 -19.22 10.87
CA SER A 560 8.71 -19.85 9.62
C SER A 560 8.27 -18.81 8.58
N MET A 561 7.89 -17.61 9.04
CA MET A 561 7.47 -16.49 8.19
C MET A 561 8.61 -15.71 7.55
N GLY A 562 9.86 -16.18 7.68
CA GLY A 562 10.99 -15.70 6.90
C GLY A 562 10.75 -15.95 5.42
N ILE A 563 10.00 -15.05 4.76
CA ILE A 563 9.97 -14.95 3.31
C ILE A 563 11.42 -14.86 2.88
N HIS A 564 11.94 -15.95 2.31
CA HIS A 564 13.28 -15.98 1.75
C HIS A 564 13.40 -14.80 0.78
N LYS A 565 14.21 -13.83 1.22
CA LYS A 565 14.77 -12.67 0.51
C LYS A 565 14.58 -12.71 -1.03
N PRO A 566 13.79 -11.79 -1.61
CA PRO A 566 14.23 -11.08 -2.77
C PRO A 566 15.01 -9.86 -2.26
N SER A 567 16.28 -10.05 -1.94
CA SER A 567 17.21 -8.93 -1.81
C SER A 567 17.44 -8.36 -3.22
N GLU A 568 16.49 -7.58 -3.70
CA GLU A 568 16.76 -6.55 -4.70
C GLU A 568 17.00 -5.26 -3.95
N SER A 569 18.27 -4.85 -3.93
CA SER A 569 18.66 -3.47 -3.67
C SER A 569 17.76 -2.56 -4.51
N VAL A 570 16.95 -1.78 -3.81
CA VAL A 570 15.84 -0.92 -4.25
C VAL A 570 16.28 0.24 -5.18
N LEU A 571 17.52 0.24 -5.68
CA LEU A 571 18.16 1.42 -6.28
C LEU A 571 18.45 1.35 -7.78
N ALA A 572 18.07 0.29 -8.49
CA ALA A 572 18.28 0.22 -9.94
C ALA A 572 16.95 0.08 -10.67
N GLN A 573 16.32 1.22 -10.99
CA GLN A 573 15.48 1.49 -12.18
C GLN A 573 14.55 2.69 -11.91
N GLY A 574 15.07 3.90 -12.10
CA GLY A 574 14.23 5.07 -12.35
C GLY A 574 13.94 5.13 -13.85
N GLY A 575 12.67 5.02 -14.23
CA GLY A 575 12.21 5.23 -15.59
C GLY A 575 10.90 6.00 -15.53
N ASP A 576 10.79 7.02 -16.37
CA ASP A 576 9.63 7.91 -16.43
C ASP A 576 8.36 7.12 -16.75
N SER A 577 7.35 7.23 -15.89
CA SER A 577 6.02 6.65 -16.09
C SER A 577 4.97 7.74 -15.90
N ILE A 578 4.24 8.04 -16.96
CA ILE A 578 3.10 8.96 -16.97
C ILE A 578 1.83 8.12 -16.85
N VAL A 579 1.20 8.08 -15.66
CA VAL A 579 -0.19 7.60 -15.52
C VAL A 579 -0.93 8.45 -14.47
N GLY A 580 -2.14 8.87 -14.83
CA GLY A 580 -3.05 9.64 -13.99
C GLY A 580 -3.74 8.81 -12.90
N SER A 581 -4.23 9.52 -11.90
CA SER A 581 -4.92 9.03 -10.70
C SER A 581 -6.00 7.97 -11.00
N VAL A 582 -5.99 6.88 -10.23
CA VAL A 582 -7.18 6.06 -9.97
C VAL A 582 -7.47 6.15 -8.47
N ALA A 583 -7.78 7.36 -8.01
CA ALA A 583 -8.68 7.54 -6.88
C ALA A 583 -10.10 7.40 -7.45
N GLY A 584 -10.66 6.18 -7.48
CA GLY A 584 -11.98 5.96 -8.05
C GLY A 584 -12.42 4.50 -8.20
N SER A 585 -13.14 4.02 -7.17
CA SER A 585 -14.08 2.89 -7.15
C SER A 585 -13.55 1.47 -7.39
N GLU A 586 -14.01 0.56 -6.52
CA GLU A 586 -13.77 -0.89 -6.52
C GLU A 586 -14.17 -1.58 -7.85
N THR A 587 -15.08 -0.98 -8.60
CA THR A 587 -15.53 -1.44 -9.93
C THR A 587 -14.45 -1.35 -11.01
N THR A 588 -13.47 -0.45 -10.88
CA THR A 588 -12.33 -0.34 -11.81
C THR A 588 -11.32 -1.48 -11.60
N MET A 589 -11.13 -1.92 -10.35
CA MET A 589 -10.25 -3.03 -9.99
C MET A 589 -10.75 -4.36 -10.58
N ASN A 590 -12.06 -4.59 -10.51
CA ASN A 590 -12.73 -5.80 -11.01
C ASN A 590 -12.56 -5.99 -12.53
N LYS A 591 -12.76 -4.93 -13.31
CA LYS A 591 -12.56 -4.98 -14.78
C LYS A 591 -11.11 -5.25 -15.19
N MET A 592 -10.15 -4.76 -14.42
CA MET A 592 -8.71 -4.98 -14.70
C MET A 592 -8.24 -6.40 -14.34
N VAL A 593 -8.87 -7.00 -13.33
CA VAL A 593 -8.61 -8.38 -12.88
C VAL A 593 -9.12 -9.43 -13.88
N ASP A 594 -10.28 -9.22 -14.50
CA ASP A 594 -10.83 -10.17 -15.48
C ASP A 594 -10.00 -10.19 -16.79
N LEU A 595 -9.41 -9.05 -17.17
CA LEU A 595 -8.44 -8.96 -18.27
C LEU A 595 -7.13 -9.74 -18.00
N LEU A 596 -6.75 -9.91 -16.73
CA LEU A 596 -5.57 -10.68 -16.34
C LEU A 596 -5.77 -12.18 -16.56
N VAL A 597 -6.98 -12.70 -16.31
CA VAL A 597 -7.23 -14.15 -16.34
C VAL A 597 -7.88 -14.60 -17.65
N GLY A 598 -8.63 -13.73 -18.34
CA GLY A 598 -9.47 -14.09 -19.47
C GLY A 598 -10.62 -15.04 -19.08
N PRO A 599 -11.64 -15.22 -19.95
CA PRO A 599 -12.68 -16.22 -19.75
C PRO A 599 -12.09 -17.63 -19.57
N ARG A 600 -12.85 -18.53 -18.93
CA ARG A 600 -12.54 -19.97 -18.84
C ARG A 600 -12.70 -20.64 -20.23
N ASP A 601 -11.93 -20.21 -21.22
CA ASP A 601 -11.89 -20.90 -22.50
C ASP A 601 -10.73 -21.89 -22.52
N ALA A 602 -11.07 -23.14 -22.84
CA ALA A 602 -10.14 -24.25 -23.02
C ALA A 602 -9.30 -24.01 -24.28
N ILE A 603 -8.29 -23.15 -24.19
CA ILE A 603 -7.31 -22.98 -25.26
C ILE A 603 -6.39 -24.21 -25.24
N ARG A 604 -6.69 -25.17 -26.11
CA ARG A 604 -5.75 -26.21 -26.55
C ARG A 604 -4.49 -25.51 -27.08
N CYS A 605 -3.34 -25.82 -26.48
CA CYS A 605 -2.04 -25.46 -27.01
C CYS A 605 -1.67 -26.42 -28.15
N GLU A 606 -1.89 -26.02 -29.40
CA GLU A 606 -1.41 -26.78 -30.58
C GLU A 606 -0.32 -26.05 -31.39
N GLU A 607 0.15 -24.87 -30.98
CA GLU A 607 1.17 -24.12 -31.74
C GLU A 607 2.42 -23.78 -30.90
N GLU A 608 3.20 -24.80 -30.53
CA GLU A 608 4.58 -24.62 -30.01
C GLU A 608 5.59 -25.59 -30.69
N GLU A 609 5.50 -25.74 -32.01
CA GLU A 609 6.64 -26.16 -32.83
C GLU A 609 6.97 -25.04 -33.82
N ILE A 610 8.26 -24.89 -34.17
CA ILE A 610 8.84 -23.80 -34.97
C ILE A 610 9.31 -22.58 -34.14
N LEU A 611 10.32 -22.82 -33.30
CA LEU A 611 11.56 -22.02 -33.32
C LEU A 611 12.63 -22.83 -32.59
N PHE A 612 13.90 -22.71 -33.00
CA PHE A 612 15.09 -23.42 -32.49
C PHE A 612 15.54 -24.69 -33.24
N GLU A 613 15.80 -24.56 -34.55
CA GLU A 613 16.93 -25.27 -35.15
C GLU A 613 18.00 -24.27 -35.61
N GLY A 614 19.12 -24.25 -34.90
CA GLY A 614 20.33 -23.56 -35.31
C GLY A 614 21.11 -24.39 -36.33
N LYS A 615 21.40 -23.76 -37.47
CA LYS A 615 22.33 -24.16 -38.55
C LYS A 615 23.31 -25.29 -38.19
N ARG A 616 23.21 -26.43 -38.88
CA ARG A 616 24.36 -27.30 -39.16
C ARG A 616 24.70 -27.25 -40.66
N LYS A 617 25.97 -26.94 -40.92
CA LYS A 617 26.62 -26.97 -42.24
C LYS A 617 26.51 -28.36 -42.87
N GLY A 618 26.35 -28.38 -44.18
CA GLY A 618 25.92 -29.53 -44.96
C GLY A 618 26.87 -30.71 -45.04
N ARG A 619 26.31 -31.84 -45.47
CA ARG A 619 27.03 -32.96 -46.07
C ARG A 619 26.17 -33.52 -47.21
N LYS A 620 26.67 -33.40 -48.45
CA LYS A 620 26.09 -33.99 -49.66
C LYS A 620 26.23 -35.53 -49.64
N LYS A 621 25.20 -36.20 -50.18
CA LYS A 621 25.14 -37.49 -50.93
C LYS A 621 23.73 -38.07 -50.72
N GLY A 622 22.93 -38.52 -51.67
CA GLY A 622 22.98 -38.72 -53.12
C GLY A 622 21.76 -39.58 -53.54
N LYS A 623 21.11 -39.21 -54.65
CA LYS A 623 20.18 -39.92 -55.58
C LYS A 623 19.49 -41.26 -55.20
N LEU A 624 18.18 -41.38 -55.51
CA LEU A 624 17.56 -42.11 -56.65
C LEU A 624 16.00 -41.97 -56.58
N TYR A 625 15.28 -41.42 -57.58
CA TYR A 625 14.48 -42.07 -58.67
C TYR A 625 13.41 -43.09 -58.18
N LEU A 626 12.12 -43.13 -58.56
CA LEU A 626 11.36 -42.90 -59.82
C LEU A 626 9.89 -42.49 -59.53
N GLY A 627 9.23 -41.66 -60.36
CA GLY A 627 8.21 -42.06 -61.38
C GLY A 627 6.78 -41.89 -60.83
N ASN A 628 5.73 -41.40 -61.51
CA ASN A 628 5.40 -41.30 -62.92
C ASN A 628 4.17 -40.38 -63.10
N ARG A 629 4.17 -39.60 -64.20
CA ARG A 629 3.07 -39.30 -65.16
C ARG A 629 1.74 -38.64 -64.73
N ASP A 630 1.62 -37.41 -65.22
CA ASP A 630 0.43 -36.73 -65.78
C ASP A 630 -0.12 -37.47 -67.03
N PRO A 631 -1.36 -37.23 -67.54
CA PRO A 631 -1.54 -36.12 -68.50
C PRO A 631 -2.96 -35.50 -68.70
N GLY A 632 -2.97 -34.25 -69.22
CA GLY A 632 -3.96 -33.72 -70.18
C GLY A 632 -4.81 -32.56 -69.64
N ALA A 633 -5.03 -31.42 -70.33
CA ALA A 633 -4.86 -31.07 -71.74
C ALA A 633 -4.82 -29.52 -71.95
N ARG A 634 -4.23 -29.14 -73.11
CA ARG A 634 -4.42 -27.98 -74.03
C ARG A 634 -5.50 -26.94 -73.64
N GLU A 635 -5.36 -25.62 -73.86
CA GLU A 635 -5.10 -24.96 -75.14
C GLU A 635 -4.83 -23.43 -74.98
N ARG A 636 -3.81 -22.94 -75.70
CA ARG A 636 -3.63 -21.66 -76.42
C ARG A 636 -4.56 -20.44 -76.15
N SER A 637 -3.95 -19.27 -75.96
CA SER A 637 -4.06 -18.12 -76.89
C SER A 637 -3.02 -17.03 -76.62
N ASN A 638 -2.49 -16.48 -77.71
CA ASN A 638 -1.53 -15.38 -77.83
C ASN A 638 -2.19 -14.03 -77.50
N LEU A 639 -1.41 -13.03 -77.07
CA LEU A 639 -1.03 -11.88 -77.91
C LEU A 639 -0.05 -10.92 -77.19
N ALA A 640 0.89 -10.42 -78.00
CA ALA A 640 1.78 -9.26 -77.92
C ALA A 640 1.37 -8.11 -76.96
N GLY A 641 2.26 -7.26 -76.43
CA GLY A 641 3.67 -6.99 -76.73
C GLY A 641 4.05 -5.57 -76.24
N VAL A 642 5.33 -5.21 -76.40
CA VAL A 642 5.94 -3.86 -76.34
C VAL A 642 6.23 -3.33 -74.92
N LEU A 643 7.46 -3.40 -74.39
CA LEU A 643 8.72 -2.64 -74.66
C LEU A 643 8.69 -1.15 -74.29
N LEU A 644 9.61 -0.77 -73.39
CA LEU A 644 10.51 0.41 -73.36
C LEU A 644 11.06 0.51 -71.91
N GLU A 645 12.31 0.11 -71.61
CA GLU A 645 13.56 0.90 -71.72
C GLU A 645 13.36 2.39 -71.36
N GLY A 646 14.12 3.02 -70.47
CA GLY A 646 15.34 2.65 -69.77
C GLY A 646 15.92 3.87 -69.04
N SER A 647 17.20 3.75 -68.70
CA SER A 647 18.18 4.80 -68.39
C SER A 647 18.63 4.99 -66.93
N LEU A 648 19.90 4.63 -66.77
CA LEU A 648 20.88 4.87 -65.72
C LEU A 648 21.30 6.35 -65.62
N HIS A 649 21.93 6.73 -64.51
CA HIS A 649 23.18 7.54 -64.36
C HIS A 649 23.38 7.75 -62.83
N SER A 650 24.34 7.19 -62.09
CA SER A 650 25.82 7.30 -62.07
C SER A 650 26.39 8.65 -61.58
N GLY A 651 27.24 8.61 -60.52
CA GLY A 651 28.14 9.70 -60.11
C GLY A 651 28.33 9.89 -58.59
N GLY A 652 29.43 9.37 -58.00
CA GLY A 652 29.88 9.64 -56.60
C GLY A 652 30.76 10.91 -56.50
N PRO A 653 31.80 11.02 -55.62
CA PRO A 653 32.08 10.41 -54.30
C PRO A 653 32.83 11.36 -53.27
N ARG A 654 33.22 10.83 -52.08
CA ARG A 654 34.34 11.24 -51.14
C ARG A 654 34.18 12.55 -50.31
N ILE A 655 34.73 12.80 -49.10
CA ILE A 655 35.55 12.13 -48.03
C ILE A 655 35.46 13.03 -46.74
N PRO A 656 35.95 12.62 -45.54
CA PRO A 656 35.63 13.18 -44.22
C PRO A 656 36.73 14.10 -43.63
N GLY A 657 36.44 14.74 -42.49
CA GLY A 657 37.40 15.56 -41.72
C GLY A 657 37.31 15.30 -40.21
N ALA A 658 38.46 14.97 -39.63
CA ALA A 658 38.74 14.84 -38.20
C ALA A 658 39.53 16.07 -37.72
N GLY A 659 39.48 16.40 -36.42
CA GLY A 659 40.49 17.26 -35.78
C GLY A 659 40.00 18.11 -34.59
N PRO A 660 40.52 17.89 -33.37
CA PRO A 660 40.19 18.62 -32.14
C PRO A 660 41.26 19.67 -31.76
N TYR A 661 40.95 20.72 -30.99
CA TYR A 661 41.92 21.47 -30.16
C TYR A 661 41.23 22.37 -29.09
N HIS A 662 41.61 22.13 -27.82
CA HIS A 662 41.87 23.02 -26.67
C HIS A 662 41.01 24.26 -26.28
N ASP A 663 40.66 24.25 -24.98
CA ASP A 663 40.39 25.29 -23.93
C ASP A 663 41.18 26.63 -23.99
N PRO A 664 41.00 27.63 -23.07
CA PRO A 664 39.92 27.94 -22.10
C PRO A 664 39.53 29.46 -22.01
N SER A 665 38.68 29.80 -21.01
CA SER A 665 38.49 31.11 -20.31
C SER A 665 37.65 32.24 -20.95
N THR A 666 36.40 32.40 -20.51
CA THR A 666 35.92 33.52 -19.64
C THR A 666 34.50 33.22 -19.15
#